data_AF-A0A523W971-F1
#
_entry.id   AF-A0A523W971-F1
#
_cell.length_a   1.000
_cell.length_b   1.000
_cell.length_c   1.000
_cell.angle_alpha   90.00
_cell.angle_beta   90.00
_cell.angle_gamma   90.00
#
_symmetry.space_group_name_H-M   'P 1'
#
loop_
_entity.id
_entity.type
_entity.pdbx_description
1 polymer ?
#
loop_
_entity_poly.entity_id
_entity_poly.type
_entity_poly.pdbx_seq_one_letter_code
_entity_poly.pdbx_strand_id
1 'polypeptide(L)'
;MIEIRASSFGRKNRTRKLFKELIQTWKTSNFSDILYITPTSKKLRFSLREFEKLALQRFPAIIPPHFFTLNTLASSYHLAGTPITDIAKHIIIEKLMRKTPGTFRAVSTGLVNQVSKLIKEIKTYSPVRSPAQLKLDAKTIRNSSVREKVLKLLNLYSRYSRLLKRMSLVDPEDVMKDSIAALRKSKGQRRNLLVLDGFYDVTSLQEMLIGELIRRARKTVALTFDGEDEIYRIPKAFEEKLKGMGEHKFIKEPLEEDLPQIESSAYKTREEEVEGIAKKIKDVKCAHPKIPLNKIFVTFPAIENYSFFAPRIFEKYGIQFSLSPGYTLQSAPPINAIIGLLETIQRKYPRDKFLGSLRSPYFRLVSEEEFAYLCHISLEEGIVKGEMNWKDGLERYIDSLVGKRSSYKEGPRVSRRDIELIALKIQKIFSKFRRLREKHSLVEFAKLLTQLIDWIEIKERIKEEEGELRERDEKALQSFFSTLDEISAAQRAGPQKLEKTSLQEFIKILKMSAASTEYIRKGKEFEGVQILGYLETRGLEPDLLFFGGLTDEDLPGAHYQDILLPDSIRQAWCLPTPEDIVERQRLHYHRLIKSAKKRVFLSYPLTVDDALVAPTPFMDERFKVKKPTVFRRNVIYGEQDRERLKKLTPPLRGSISFAHFPSYEKTIPIYVTDLEKFARCPFQYYVERVLGIEPAGEPTEYVSGVDYGRIVHDIMRLLYERVKTSHADFHESFEYAVAGVLGSLRIDKFWQDVIRDRLSLIRDDLIASDEELKRGGFHPAYTELSQRISFKTDGERIMLKGRLDRVDISKRGFIVIDYKTGKAPTKGDLQRGLHLQIPIYAWMLKKHLKIPPSAGLIYNLDIEKGFKKVTLFTEESAGEVISTSIRFLKQYSSMLREGRFPKKEKPQNCRNCPYKFVCENFEGQE
;
A
#
# COMPACT_ATOMS: atom_id res chain seq x y z
N MET A 1 41.00 26.25 27.66
CA MET A 1 40.84 25.08 28.55
C MET A 1 39.52 24.38 28.27
N ILE A 2 39.58 23.07 28.00
CA ILE A 2 38.46 22.17 27.71
C ILE A 2 38.24 21.28 28.94
N GLU A 3 37.09 21.39 29.59
CA GLU A 3 36.70 20.53 30.70
C GLU A 3 35.87 19.35 30.16
N ILE A 4 36.47 18.16 30.12
CA ILE A 4 35.82 16.93 29.65
C ILE A 4 35.29 16.19 30.86
N ARG A 5 33.97 16.05 30.95
CA ARG A 5 33.30 15.28 32.02
C ARG A 5 32.77 13.98 31.44
N ALA A 6 33.40 12.87 31.79
CA ALA A 6 33.04 11.54 31.27
C ALA A 6 32.30 10.72 32.32
N SER A 7 31.25 9.99 31.90
CA SER A 7 30.47 9.12 32.78
C SER A 7 29.97 7.87 32.06
N SER A 8 29.46 6.89 32.81
CA SER A 8 28.72 5.76 32.22
C SER A 8 27.45 6.24 31.50
N PHE A 9 26.91 5.40 30.60
CA PHE A 9 25.59 5.64 29.99
C PHE A 9 24.45 5.65 31.01
N GLY A 10 24.62 4.96 32.15
CA GLY A 10 23.67 4.89 33.25
C GLY A 10 23.61 6.13 34.13
N ARG A 11 24.53 7.09 33.97
CA ARG A 11 24.58 8.30 34.80
C ARG A 11 23.43 9.25 34.48
N LYS A 12 22.52 9.43 35.44
CA LYS A 12 21.26 10.19 35.27
C LYS A 12 21.41 11.69 35.56
N ASN A 13 20.60 12.50 34.89
CA ASN A 13 20.40 13.95 35.13
C ASN A 13 21.66 14.80 34.92
N ARG A 14 22.54 14.42 33.99
CA ARG A 14 23.82 15.13 33.75
C ARG A 14 23.60 16.57 33.28
N THR A 15 22.77 16.75 32.25
CA THR A 15 22.37 18.07 31.75
C THR A 15 21.79 18.95 32.85
N ARG A 16 20.92 18.37 33.70
CA ARG A 16 20.29 19.11 34.81
C ARG A 16 21.30 19.55 35.86
N LYS A 17 22.27 18.70 36.21
CA LYS A 17 23.36 19.02 37.15
C LYS A 17 24.23 20.14 36.60
N LEU A 18 24.62 20.05 35.33
CA LEU A 18 25.39 21.11 34.65
C LEU A 18 24.62 22.44 34.67
N PHE A 19 23.34 22.45 34.32
CA PHE A 19 22.54 23.66 34.36
C PHE A 19 22.43 24.27 35.75
N LYS A 20 22.22 23.46 36.80
CA LYS A 20 22.22 23.97 38.17
C LYS A 20 23.54 24.64 38.54
N GLU A 21 24.67 24.01 38.21
CA GLU A 21 26.00 24.57 38.45
C GLU A 21 26.20 25.88 37.69
N LEU A 22 25.86 25.91 36.40
CA LEU A 22 25.95 27.12 35.58
C LEU A 22 25.08 28.24 36.13
N ILE A 23 23.81 27.95 36.44
CA ILE A 23 22.88 28.95 36.98
C ILE A 23 23.33 29.45 38.35
N GLN A 24 23.91 28.59 39.19
CA GLN A 24 24.44 28.97 40.51
C GLN A 24 25.69 29.87 40.42
N THR A 25 26.59 29.55 39.50
CA THR A 25 27.87 30.27 39.33
C THR A 25 27.74 31.55 38.51
N TRP A 26 26.72 31.67 37.65
CA TRP A 26 26.47 32.89 36.87
C TRP A 26 25.89 34.00 37.74
N LYS A 27 26.51 35.19 37.68
CA LYS A 27 26.15 36.33 38.54
C LYS A 27 24.92 37.10 38.07
N THR A 28 24.60 37.06 36.78
CA THR A 28 23.54 37.86 36.15
C THR A 28 22.45 36.96 35.56
N SER A 29 21.28 37.55 35.27
CA SER A 29 20.20 36.88 34.52
C SER A 29 20.45 36.80 33.00
N ASN A 30 21.61 37.27 32.53
CA ASN A 30 21.99 37.26 31.13
C ASN A 30 22.99 36.14 30.82
N PHE A 31 22.52 35.10 30.14
CA PHE A 31 23.30 33.92 29.75
C PHE A 31 23.67 33.91 28.26
N SER A 32 23.48 35.01 27.52
CA SER A 32 23.75 35.07 26.07
C SER A 32 25.22 34.81 25.70
N ASP A 33 26.15 34.91 26.66
CA ASP A 33 27.56 34.56 26.46
C ASP A 33 27.85 33.05 26.45
N ILE A 34 26.83 32.22 26.71
CA ILE A 34 26.92 30.76 26.66
C ILE A 34 26.42 30.28 25.29
N LEU A 35 27.26 29.50 24.61
CA LEU A 35 26.89 28.75 23.41
C LEU A 35 26.67 27.28 23.78
N TYR A 36 25.43 26.79 23.67
CA TYR A 36 25.06 25.43 24.03
C TYR A 36 24.73 24.61 22.78
N ILE A 37 25.52 23.56 22.53
CA ILE A 37 25.46 22.74 21.32
C ILE A 37 24.98 21.32 21.66
N THR A 38 24.05 20.82 20.85
CA THR A 38 23.46 19.48 20.99
C THR A 38 23.47 18.71 19.66
N PRO A 39 23.40 17.36 19.69
CA PRO A 39 23.41 16.55 18.47
C PRO A 39 22.09 16.58 17.70
N THR A 40 20.95 16.81 18.37
CA THR A 40 19.62 16.76 17.76
C THR A 40 18.73 17.91 18.20
N SER A 41 17.82 18.30 17.32
CA SER A 41 16.80 19.32 17.61
C SER A 41 15.90 18.93 18.78
N LYS A 42 15.63 17.63 18.97
CA LYS A 42 14.82 17.16 20.10
C LYS A 42 15.56 17.36 21.44
N LYS A 43 16.84 16.96 21.53
CA LYS A 43 17.69 17.25 22.69
C LYS A 43 17.78 18.75 22.97
N LEU A 44 17.93 19.58 21.93
CA LEU A 44 17.95 21.03 22.05
C LEU A 44 16.71 21.56 22.76
N ARG A 45 15.51 21.20 22.29
CA ARG A 45 14.25 21.71 22.86
C ARG A 45 14.04 21.23 24.30
N PHE A 46 14.34 19.97 24.61
CA PHE A 46 14.29 19.46 25.99
C PHE A 46 15.26 20.21 26.92
N SER A 47 16.46 20.50 26.43
CA SER A 47 17.49 21.19 27.20
C SER A 47 17.14 22.66 27.43
N LEU A 48 16.63 23.36 26.42
CA LEU A 48 16.13 24.73 26.53
C LEU A 48 15.07 24.84 27.63
N ARG A 49 14.04 23.98 27.58
CA ARG A 49 12.94 24.00 28.56
C ARG A 49 13.40 23.65 29.97
N GLU A 50 14.32 22.69 30.12
CA GLU A 50 14.88 22.36 31.44
C GLU A 50 15.72 23.52 31.98
N PHE A 51 16.50 24.20 31.13
CA PHE A 51 17.26 25.39 31.52
C PHE A 51 16.35 26.53 31.96
N GLU A 52 15.35 26.89 31.16
CA GLU A 52 14.36 27.93 31.48
C GLU A 52 13.67 27.64 32.82
N LYS A 53 13.20 26.40 33.01
CA LYS A 53 12.56 25.98 34.25
C LYS A 53 13.46 26.17 35.47
N LEU A 54 14.75 25.86 35.37
CA LEU A 54 15.69 26.00 36.50
C LEU A 54 16.10 27.47 36.71
N ALA A 55 16.34 28.21 35.63
CA ALA A 55 16.83 29.58 35.71
C ALA A 55 15.74 30.53 36.23
N LEU A 56 14.48 30.32 35.84
CA LEU A 56 13.33 31.09 36.33
C LEU A 56 12.99 30.83 37.81
N GLN A 57 13.53 29.78 38.42
CA GLN A 57 13.44 29.58 39.89
C GLN A 57 14.34 30.56 40.66
N ARG A 58 15.39 31.09 40.02
CA ARG A 58 16.35 32.02 40.63
C ARG A 58 16.12 33.46 40.18
N PHE A 59 15.79 33.67 38.92
CA PHE A 59 15.63 34.99 38.31
C PHE A 59 14.21 35.18 37.77
N PRO A 60 13.58 36.36 37.94
CA PRO A 60 12.22 36.60 37.45
C PRO A 60 12.12 36.66 35.92
N ALA A 61 13.21 37.03 35.26
CA ALA A 61 13.36 37.03 33.81
C ALA A 61 14.81 36.69 33.46
N ILE A 62 15.02 36.08 32.29
CA ILE A 62 16.35 35.65 31.82
C ILE A 62 16.54 35.98 30.35
N ILE A 63 17.78 36.20 29.95
CA ILE A 63 18.21 36.06 28.55
C ILE A 63 18.89 34.69 28.44
N PRO A 64 18.30 33.71 27.73
CA PRO A 64 18.81 32.35 27.72
C PRO A 64 20.14 32.23 26.95
N PRO A 65 20.89 31.13 27.16
CA PRO A 65 21.99 30.74 26.28
C PRO A 65 21.59 30.69 24.81
N HIS A 66 22.56 30.82 23.92
CA HIS A 66 22.35 30.49 22.52
C HIS A 66 22.34 28.97 22.33
N PHE A 67 21.15 28.39 22.14
CA PHE A 67 20.97 26.98 21.88
C PHE A 67 21.02 26.69 20.38
N PHE A 68 21.93 25.80 19.95
CA PHE A 68 22.00 25.36 18.57
C PHE A 68 22.30 23.86 18.45
N THR A 69 21.86 23.25 17.35
CA THR A 69 22.53 22.07 16.80
C THR A 69 23.68 22.53 15.90
N LEU A 70 24.63 21.64 15.59
CA LEU A 70 25.72 21.97 14.66
C LEU A 70 25.19 22.43 13.29
N ASN A 71 24.12 21.79 12.79
CA ASN A 71 23.51 22.16 11.52
C ASN A 71 22.86 23.54 11.57
N THR A 72 22.02 23.81 12.57
CA THR A 72 21.36 25.12 12.72
C THR A 72 22.37 26.25 12.94
N LEU A 73 23.47 25.96 13.66
CA LEU A 73 24.56 26.92 13.83
C LEU A 73 25.25 27.20 12.50
N ALA A 74 25.62 26.16 11.76
CA ALA A 74 26.25 26.30 10.45
C ALA A 74 25.38 27.14 9.49
N SER A 75 24.08 26.87 9.44
CA SER A 75 23.14 27.66 8.64
C SER A 75 23.10 29.14 9.04
N SER A 76 23.27 29.48 10.33
CA SER A 76 23.27 30.88 10.77
C SER A 76 24.51 31.68 10.29
N TYR A 77 25.59 31.00 9.90
CA TYR A 77 26.80 31.61 9.35
C TYR A 77 26.87 31.53 7.82
N HIS A 78 25.83 31.00 7.17
CA HIS A 78 25.80 30.80 5.73
C HIS A 78 25.35 32.07 5.02
N LEU A 79 26.22 32.68 4.23
CA LEU A 79 25.99 33.99 3.61
C LEU A 79 25.82 33.95 2.09
N ALA A 80 26.19 32.85 1.42
CA ALA A 80 26.27 32.80 -0.04
C ALA A 80 25.84 31.45 -0.62
N GLY A 81 24.99 31.48 -1.63
CA GLY A 81 24.48 30.30 -2.32
C GLY A 81 23.24 29.70 -1.67
N THR A 82 22.34 29.13 -2.47
CA THR A 82 21.06 28.60 -2.00
C THR A 82 21.20 27.11 -1.66
N PRO A 83 20.91 26.68 -0.42
CA PRO A 83 20.88 25.27 -0.07
C PRO A 83 19.87 24.50 -0.92
N ILE A 84 20.28 23.36 -1.47
CA ILE A 84 19.38 22.49 -2.22
C ILE A 84 18.76 21.42 -1.31
N THR A 85 17.54 21.01 -1.65
CA THR A 85 16.87 19.89 -1.00
C THR A 85 17.39 18.55 -1.52
N ASP A 86 17.19 17.47 -0.76
CA ASP A 86 17.57 16.12 -1.18
C ASP A 86 16.87 15.72 -2.49
N ILE A 87 15.62 16.15 -2.71
CA ILE A 87 14.89 15.94 -3.97
C ILE A 87 15.60 16.64 -5.13
N ALA A 88 15.97 17.91 -4.96
CA ALA A 88 16.69 18.66 -5.98
C ALA A 88 18.01 17.97 -6.35
N LYS A 89 18.74 17.50 -5.35
CA LYS A 89 19.96 16.71 -5.53
C LYS A 89 19.72 15.45 -6.36
N HIS A 90 18.67 14.67 -6.04
CA HIS A 90 18.32 13.47 -6.81
C HIS A 90 18.01 13.78 -8.28
N ILE A 91 17.18 14.79 -8.55
CA ILE A 91 16.82 15.21 -9.91
C ILE A 91 18.07 15.63 -10.71
N ILE A 92 18.97 16.39 -10.08
CA ILE A 92 20.21 16.84 -10.73
C ILE A 92 21.12 15.64 -11.04
N ILE A 93 21.30 14.72 -10.09
CA ILE A 93 22.15 13.52 -10.27
C ILE A 93 21.58 12.63 -11.39
N GLU A 94 20.28 12.35 -11.37
CA GLU A 94 19.64 11.53 -12.41
C GLU A 94 19.88 12.11 -13.81
N LYS A 95 19.70 13.42 -13.98
CA LYS A 95 19.96 14.11 -15.25
C LYS A 95 21.41 13.99 -15.69
N LEU A 96 22.36 14.19 -14.78
CA LEU A 96 23.78 14.06 -15.09
C LEU A 96 24.16 12.63 -15.49
N MET A 97 23.54 11.62 -14.87
CA MET A 97 23.73 10.22 -15.22
C MET A 97 23.18 9.90 -16.61
N ARG A 98 21.96 10.37 -16.94
CA ARG A 98 21.36 10.19 -18.28
C ARG A 98 22.16 10.86 -19.40
N LYS A 99 22.77 12.03 -19.14
CA LYS A 99 23.64 12.75 -20.09
C LYS A 99 25.04 12.13 -20.25
N THR A 100 25.35 11.05 -19.53
CA THR A 100 26.64 10.34 -19.62
C THR A 100 26.42 8.86 -19.98
N PRO A 101 25.82 8.56 -21.15
CA PRO A 101 25.54 7.18 -21.57
C PRO A 101 26.84 6.36 -21.68
N GLY A 102 26.78 5.08 -21.29
CA GLY A 102 27.93 4.15 -21.26
C GLY A 102 28.61 4.00 -19.89
N THR A 103 28.33 4.90 -18.93
CA THR A 103 28.80 4.77 -17.54
C THR A 103 27.86 3.91 -16.69
N PHE A 104 26.56 4.05 -16.91
CA PHE A 104 25.50 3.32 -16.21
C PHE A 104 24.54 2.76 -17.27
N ARG A 105 24.35 1.43 -17.35
CA ARG A 105 23.51 0.79 -18.39
C ARG A 105 22.04 1.21 -18.27
N ALA A 106 21.53 1.35 -17.06
CA ALA A 106 20.18 1.83 -16.77
C ALA A 106 20.21 2.73 -15.53
N VAL A 107 19.62 3.92 -15.64
CA VAL A 107 19.50 4.86 -14.51
C VAL A 107 18.20 4.53 -13.78
N SER A 108 18.30 3.82 -12.66
CA SER A 108 17.19 3.56 -11.74
C SER A 108 17.20 4.55 -10.57
N THR A 109 16.04 4.76 -9.94
CA THR A 109 15.93 5.60 -8.73
C THR A 109 16.79 5.10 -7.59
N GLY A 110 16.84 3.79 -7.39
CA GLY A 110 17.70 3.17 -6.38
C GLY A 110 19.17 3.53 -6.59
N LEU A 111 19.67 3.46 -7.83
CA LEU A 111 21.05 3.82 -8.14
C LEU A 111 21.32 5.32 -7.92
N VAL A 112 20.38 6.20 -8.33
CA VAL A 112 20.49 7.65 -8.07
C VAL A 112 20.58 7.94 -6.58
N ASN A 113 19.77 7.28 -5.75
CA ASN A 113 19.80 7.41 -4.30
C ASN A 113 21.14 6.95 -3.70
N GLN A 114 21.68 5.81 -4.15
CA GLN A 114 23.00 5.35 -3.71
C GLN A 114 24.11 6.35 -4.06
N VAL A 115 24.08 6.91 -5.27
CA VAL A 115 25.06 7.94 -5.69
C VAL A 115 24.91 9.22 -4.87
N SER A 116 23.68 9.65 -4.60
CA SER A 116 23.39 10.81 -3.74
C SER A 116 23.95 10.62 -2.34
N LYS A 117 23.70 9.44 -1.74
CA LYS A 117 24.22 9.05 -0.42
C LYS A 117 25.75 9.02 -0.41
N LEU A 118 26.39 8.46 -1.44
CA LEU A 118 27.85 8.44 -1.55
C LEU A 118 28.45 9.84 -1.60
N ILE A 119 27.87 10.75 -2.39
CA ILE A 119 28.33 12.15 -2.45
C ILE A 119 28.21 12.82 -1.08
N LYS A 120 27.09 12.61 -0.38
CA LYS A 120 26.87 13.08 0.99
C LYS A 120 27.91 12.52 1.96
N GLU A 121 28.19 11.21 1.91
CA GLU A 121 29.20 10.55 2.75
C GLU A 121 30.59 11.13 2.51
N ILE A 122 31.00 11.31 1.25
CA ILE A 122 32.30 11.91 0.90
C ILE A 122 32.42 13.32 1.47
N LYS A 123 31.40 14.17 1.29
CA LYS A 123 31.41 15.54 1.83
C LYS A 123 31.44 15.57 3.36
N THR A 124 30.80 14.59 4.01
CA THR A 124 30.66 14.52 5.46
C THR A 124 31.91 13.99 6.16
N TYR A 125 32.51 12.92 5.63
CA TYR A 125 33.60 12.19 6.28
C TYR A 125 34.98 12.48 5.69
N SER A 126 35.04 12.92 4.42
CA SER A 126 36.29 13.32 3.77
C SER A 126 36.24 14.79 3.28
N PRO A 127 35.89 15.76 4.15
CA PRO A 127 35.62 17.15 3.75
C PRO A 127 36.84 17.89 3.17
N VAL A 128 38.06 17.42 3.45
CA VAL A 128 39.31 18.02 2.96
C VAL A 128 39.67 17.58 1.54
N ARG A 129 39.22 16.41 1.11
CA ARG A 129 39.55 15.88 -0.23
C ARG A 129 38.61 16.44 -1.29
N SER A 130 39.18 17.13 -2.27
CA SER A 130 38.48 17.56 -3.49
C SER A 130 38.22 16.38 -4.43
N PRO A 131 37.25 16.48 -5.36
CA PRO A 131 37.07 15.48 -6.41
C PRO A 131 38.34 15.21 -7.24
N ALA A 132 39.26 16.18 -7.34
CA ALA A 132 40.53 16.02 -8.03
C ALA A 132 41.51 15.15 -7.22
N GLN A 133 41.61 15.36 -5.90
CA GLN A 133 42.44 14.54 -5.01
C GLN A 133 41.93 13.09 -4.97
N LEU A 134 40.62 12.88 -4.83
CA LEU A 134 40.04 11.53 -4.85
C LEU A 134 40.32 10.79 -6.16
N LYS A 135 40.40 11.49 -7.30
CA LYS A 135 40.79 10.88 -8.58
C LYS A 135 42.26 10.47 -8.62
N LEU A 136 43.13 11.23 -7.95
CA LEU A 136 44.53 10.87 -7.80
C LEU A 136 44.65 9.61 -6.93
N ASP A 137 43.97 9.59 -5.78
CA ASP A 137 43.90 8.43 -4.89
C ASP A 137 43.38 7.19 -5.62
N ALA A 138 42.35 7.35 -6.46
CA ALA A 138 41.77 6.26 -7.23
C ALA A 138 42.75 5.62 -8.25
N LYS A 139 43.82 6.33 -8.68
CA LYS A 139 44.83 5.74 -9.58
C LYS A 139 45.62 4.61 -8.92
N THR A 140 45.70 4.59 -7.59
CA THR A 140 46.41 3.57 -6.80
C THR A 140 45.65 2.24 -6.69
N ILE A 141 44.37 2.21 -7.11
CA ILE A 141 43.54 1.01 -7.10
C ILE A 141 44.07 -0.01 -8.11
N ARG A 142 44.50 -1.18 -7.63
CA ARG A 142 45.07 -2.26 -8.46
C ARG A 142 44.06 -2.87 -9.43
N ASN A 143 42.83 -3.11 -8.99
CA ASN A 143 41.78 -3.71 -9.82
C ASN A 143 41.29 -2.69 -10.87
N SER A 144 41.55 -2.98 -12.14
CA SER A 144 41.25 -2.07 -13.27
C SER A 144 39.75 -1.78 -13.42
N SER A 145 38.89 -2.77 -13.24
CA SER A 145 37.42 -2.63 -13.34
C SER A 145 36.86 -1.75 -12.22
N VAL A 146 37.30 -2.00 -10.98
CA VAL A 146 36.91 -1.18 -9.82
C VAL A 146 37.40 0.25 -10.01
N ARG A 147 38.66 0.43 -10.42
CA ARG A 147 39.25 1.74 -10.70
C ARG A 147 38.45 2.53 -11.73
N GLU A 148 38.07 1.90 -12.85
CA GLU A 148 37.29 2.56 -13.89
C GLU A 148 35.92 3.02 -13.36
N LYS A 149 35.23 2.16 -12.61
CA LYS A 149 33.95 2.48 -11.95
C LYS A 149 34.08 3.65 -10.97
N VAL A 150 35.12 3.65 -10.14
CA VAL A 150 35.38 4.73 -9.17
C VAL A 150 35.67 6.05 -9.89
N LEU A 151 36.52 6.05 -10.93
CA LEU A 151 36.81 7.24 -11.72
C LEU A 151 35.55 7.80 -12.40
N LYS A 152 34.67 6.93 -12.90
CA LYS A 152 33.36 7.27 -13.44
C LYS A 152 32.48 7.98 -12.41
N LEU A 153 32.35 7.43 -11.20
CA LEU A 153 31.61 8.05 -10.09
C LEU A 153 32.20 9.41 -9.68
N LEU A 154 33.53 9.52 -9.58
CA LEU A 154 34.20 10.78 -9.25
C LEU A 154 34.06 11.83 -10.36
N ASN A 155 34.00 11.41 -11.62
CA ASN A 155 33.69 12.30 -12.74
C ASN A 155 32.26 12.86 -12.65
N LEU A 156 31.29 12.02 -12.30
CA LEU A 156 29.91 12.45 -12.02
C LEU A 156 29.88 13.44 -10.84
N TYR A 157 30.53 13.12 -9.72
CA TYR A 157 30.64 14.02 -8.57
C TYR A 157 31.32 15.36 -8.92
N SER A 158 32.35 15.34 -9.77
CA SER A 158 33.02 16.55 -10.25
C SER A 158 32.12 17.42 -11.13
N ARG A 159 31.28 16.79 -11.97
CA ARG A 159 30.31 17.51 -12.82
C ARG A 159 29.20 18.11 -11.96
N TYR A 160 28.69 17.34 -11.00
CA TYR A 160 27.71 17.78 -10.03
C TYR A 160 28.20 18.99 -9.23
N SER A 161 29.38 18.92 -8.62
CA SER A 161 29.94 20.02 -7.83
C SER A 161 30.16 21.29 -8.66
N ARG A 162 30.64 21.17 -9.91
CA ARG A 162 30.79 22.31 -10.83
C ARG A 162 29.45 22.92 -11.22
N LEU A 163 28.43 22.09 -11.40
CA LEU A 163 27.08 22.56 -11.71
C LEU A 163 26.51 23.37 -10.55
N LEU A 164 26.59 22.85 -9.31
CA LEU A 164 26.13 23.58 -8.12
C LEU A 164 26.82 24.95 -8.00
N LYS A 165 28.15 24.98 -8.11
CA LYS A 165 28.94 26.22 -8.04
C LYS A 165 28.51 27.25 -9.10
N ARG A 166 28.31 26.82 -10.35
CA ARG A 166 27.88 27.71 -11.44
C ARG A 166 26.49 28.30 -11.22
N MET A 167 25.64 27.58 -10.49
CA MET A 167 24.24 27.97 -10.26
C MET A 167 24.03 28.63 -8.90
N SER A 168 25.12 28.93 -8.18
CA SER A 168 25.08 29.47 -6.81
C SER A 168 24.24 28.59 -5.88
N LEU A 169 24.37 27.27 -6.01
CA LEU A 169 23.72 26.27 -5.16
C LEU A 169 24.74 25.57 -4.28
N VAL A 170 24.31 25.09 -3.12
CA VAL A 170 25.16 24.38 -2.16
C VAL A 170 24.42 23.19 -1.56
N ASP A 171 25.14 22.08 -1.32
CA ASP A 171 24.59 20.99 -0.50
C ASP A 171 24.53 21.42 0.98
N PRO A 172 23.66 20.80 1.81
CA PRO A 172 23.68 21.01 3.26
C PRO A 172 25.06 20.76 3.89
N GLU A 173 25.84 19.82 3.37
CA GLU A 173 27.21 19.58 3.84
C GLU A 173 28.17 20.72 3.46
N ASP A 174 27.97 21.37 2.30
CA ASP A 174 28.79 22.52 1.91
C ASP A 174 28.49 23.72 2.81
N VAL A 175 27.24 23.91 3.24
CA VAL A 175 26.85 24.96 4.20
C VAL A 175 27.67 24.86 5.48
N MET A 176 27.82 23.65 6.03
CA MET A 176 28.66 23.43 7.21
C MET A 176 30.13 23.73 6.92
N LYS A 177 30.65 23.28 5.77
CA LYS A 177 32.04 23.56 5.37
C LYS A 177 32.32 25.05 5.20
N ASP A 178 31.41 25.78 4.56
CA ASP A 178 31.52 27.21 4.32
C ASP A 178 31.38 28.00 5.63
N SER A 179 30.52 27.53 6.55
CA SER A 179 30.41 28.12 7.90
C SER A 179 31.73 28.05 8.68
N ILE A 180 32.51 26.96 8.54
CA ILE A 180 33.83 26.83 9.17
C ILE A 180 34.80 27.87 8.60
N ALA A 181 34.78 28.06 7.28
CA ALA A 181 35.61 29.07 6.61
C ALA A 181 35.20 30.50 7.00
N ALA A 182 33.90 30.77 7.07
CA ALA A 182 33.35 32.06 7.51
C ALA A 182 33.72 32.35 8.97
N LEU A 183 33.58 31.34 9.84
CA LEU A 183 34.01 31.42 11.23
C LEU A 183 35.48 31.83 11.27
N ARG A 184 36.40 31.06 10.67
CA ARG A 184 37.85 31.38 10.66
C ARG A 184 38.19 32.82 10.26
N LYS A 185 37.46 33.39 9.28
CA LYS A 185 37.66 34.77 8.81
C LYS A 185 37.05 35.84 9.72
N SER A 186 35.99 35.52 10.45
CA SER A 186 35.28 36.50 11.28
C SER A 186 36.10 36.90 12.52
N LYS A 187 36.17 38.20 12.80
CA LYS A 187 36.69 38.77 14.07
C LYS A 187 35.63 38.74 15.19
N GLY A 188 34.80 37.71 15.20
CA GLY A 188 33.66 37.61 16.13
C GLY A 188 34.08 37.60 17.60
N GLN A 189 33.19 38.07 18.46
CA GLN A 189 33.40 38.14 19.90
C GLN A 189 33.64 36.74 20.49
N ARG A 190 34.71 36.59 21.26
CA ARG A 190 35.06 35.32 21.92
C ARG A 190 34.00 35.02 22.98
N ARG A 191 33.30 33.90 22.86
CA ARG A 191 32.25 33.49 23.83
C ARG A 191 32.90 33.08 25.14
N ASN A 192 32.24 33.34 26.27
CA ASN A 192 32.79 32.96 27.58
C ASN A 192 32.75 31.45 27.78
N LEU A 193 31.68 30.78 27.36
CA LEU A 193 31.48 29.35 27.57
C LEU A 193 30.87 28.65 26.35
N LEU A 194 31.50 27.56 25.92
CA LEU A 194 30.92 26.58 25.00
C LEU A 194 30.53 25.32 25.78
N VAL A 195 29.32 24.82 25.56
CA VAL A 195 28.84 23.55 26.13
C VAL A 195 28.53 22.57 25.02
N LEU A 196 29.11 21.37 25.08
CA LEU A 196 28.80 20.24 24.21
C LEU A 196 28.06 19.17 25.03
N ASP A 197 26.78 18.92 24.73
CA ASP A 197 25.93 17.99 25.50
C ASP A 197 25.27 16.94 24.59
N GLY A 198 25.51 15.66 24.89
CA GLY A 198 24.81 14.52 24.26
C GLY A 198 25.54 13.89 23.08
N PHE A 199 26.77 14.34 22.78
CA PHE A 199 27.59 13.75 21.72
C PHE A 199 28.32 12.51 22.22
N TYR A 200 28.31 11.46 21.41
CA TYR A 200 29.06 10.21 21.62
C TYR A 200 29.83 9.77 20.36
N ASP A 201 29.44 10.29 19.20
CA ASP A 201 30.23 10.30 17.97
C ASP A 201 30.05 11.66 17.28
N VAL A 202 30.96 11.96 16.36
CA VAL A 202 30.85 13.09 15.42
C VAL A 202 31.47 12.71 14.09
N THR A 203 30.96 13.31 13.01
CA THR A 203 31.57 13.17 11.68
C THR A 203 32.82 14.04 11.56
N SER A 204 33.68 13.75 10.59
CA SER A 204 34.90 14.55 10.34
C SER A 204 34.60 16.04 10.11
N LEU A 205 33.50 16.34 9.40
CA LEU A 205 33.09 17.73 9.15
C LEU A 205 32.58 18.41 10.44
N GLN A 206 31.82 17.69 11.28
CA GLN A 206 31.39 18.18 12.58
C GLN A 206 32.56 18.41 13.54
N GLU A 207 33.54 17.51 13.53
CA GLU A 207 34.78 17.63 14.29
C GLU A 207 35.54 18.92 13.94
N MET A 208 35.67 19.22 12.64
CA MET A 208 36.29 20.47 12.18
C MET A 208 35.55 21.72 12.69
N LEU A 209 34.21 21.69 12.70
CA LEU A 209 33.39 22.79 13.23
C LEU A 209 33.55 22.92 14.74
N ILE A 210 33.45 21.83 15.50
CA ILE A 210 33.65 21.81 16.95
C ILE A 210 35.03 22.38 17.31
N GLY A 211 36.08 21.96 16.61
CA GLY A 211 37.43 22.48 16.84
C GLY A 211 37.53 23.99 16.63
N GLU A 212 36.83 24.55 15.63
CA GLU A 212 36.78 26.00 15.42
C GLU A 212 35.99 26.73 16.52
N LEU A 213 34.90 26.15 17.00
CA LEU A 213 34.12 26.71 18.12
C LEU A 213 34.94 26.72 19.41
N ILE A 214 35.70 25.66 19.69
CA ILE A 214 36.57 25.56 20.87
C ILE A 214 37.62 26.67 20.87
N ARG A 215 38.27 26.96 19.74
CA ARG A 215 39.25 28.06 19.62
C ARG A 215 38.65 29.43 19.96
N ARG A 216 37.35 29.59 19.73
CA ARG A 216 36.58 30.82 19.90
C ARG A 216 35.86 30.91 21.25
N ALA A 217 36.03 29.93 22.12
CA ALA A 217 35.54 29.96 23.49
C ALA A 217 36.70 30.27 24.46
N ARG A 218 36.38 30.88 25.61
CA ARG A 218 37.34 31.00 26.73
C ARG A 218 37.43 29.67 27.49
N LYS A 219 36.27 29.07 27.78
CA LYS A 219 36.14 27.75 28.41
C LYS A 219 35.19 26.88 27.59
N THR A 220 35.49 25.60 27.48
CA THR A 220 34.58 24.59 26.92
C THR A 220 34.25 23.56 27.98
N VAL A 221 33.00 23.14 28.09
CA VAL A 221 32.57 21.99 28.89
C VAL A 221 31.96 20.96 27.95
N ALA A 222 32.54 19.76 27.91
CA ALA A 222 32.06 18.66 27.09
C ALA A 222 31.58 17.51 27.98
N LEU A 223 30.32 17.11 27.80
CA LEU A 223 29.75 15.93 28.46
C LEU A 223 29.94 14.71 27.54
N THR A 224 30.90 13.84 27.87
CA THR A 224 31.22 12.62 27.12
C THR A 224 30.82 11.37 27.90
N PHE A 225 31.07 10.19 27.34
CA PHE A 225 30.78 8.91 27.97
C PHE A 225 32.05 8.05 28.05
N ASP A 226 32.21 7.33 29.15
CA ASP A 226 33.33 6.41 29.42
C ASP A 226 32.83 5.18 30.20
N GLY A 227 33.54 4.07 30.09
CA GLY A 227 33.23 2.79 30.70
C GLY A 227 34.18 1.69 30.24
N GLU A 228 34.01 0.49 30.81
CA GLU A 228 34.91 -0.64 30.56
C GLU A 228 34.51 -1.48 29.34
N ASP A 229 33.21 -1.57 29.06
CA ASP A 229 32.66 -2.35 27.93
C ASP A 229 33.20 -1.88 26.55
N GLU A 230 33.31 -2.80 25.59
CA GLU A 230 33.73 -2.50 24.21
C GLU A 230 32.86 -1.44 23.51
N ILE A 231 31.57 -1.37 23.88
CA ILE A 231 30.63 -0.37 23.36
C ILE A 231 31.11 1.08 23.60
N TYR A 232 32.00 1.32 24.58
CA TYR A 232 32.56 2.65 24.84
C TYR A 232 33.71 3.04 23.88
N ARG A 233 34.14 2.17 22.96
CA ARG A 233 35.21 2.44 21.98
C ARG A 233 34.96 3.71 21.17
N ILE A 234 33.74 3.91 20.67
CA ILE A 234 33.36 5.08 19.86
C ILE A 234 33.35 6.37 20.71
N PRO A 235 32.68 6.43 21.89
CA PRO A 235 32.77 7.57 22.79
C PRO A 235 34.21 7.93 23.19
N LYS A 236 35.06 6.94 23.49
CA LYS A 236 36.49 7.14 23.80
C LYS A 236 37.24 7.76 22.62
N ALA A 237 36.98 7.31 21.40
CA ALA A 237 37.57 7.93 20.21
C ALA A 237 37.14 9.40 20.04
N PHE A 238 35.89 9.76 20.39
CA PHE A 238 35.45 11.16 20.41
C PHE A 238 36.13 11.97 21.52
N GLU A 239 36.30 11.39 22.70
CA GLU A 239 37.04 12.00 23.80
C GLU A 239 38.50 12.31 23.43
N GLU A 240 39.21 11.35 22.84
CA GLU A 240 40.60 11.54 22.39
C GLU A 240 40.72 12.67 21.36
N LYS A 241 39.75 12.79 20.45
CA LYS A 241 39.68 13.93 19.52
C LYS A 241 39.55 15.26 20.27
N LEU A 242 38.70 15.34 21.30
CA LEU A 242 38.57 16.55 22.10
C LEU A 242 39.86 16.90 22.86
N LYS A 243 40.56 15.91 23.42
CA LYS A 243 41.86 16.11 24.08
C LYS A 243 42.91 16.71 23.13
N GLY A 244 42.88 16.30 21.85
CA GLY A 244 43.76 16.83 20.80
C GLY A 244 43.44 18.25 20.33
N MET A 245 42.31 18.85 20.71
CA MET A 245 41.89 20.18 20.23
C MET A 245 42.42 21.35 21.07
N GLY A 246 43.03 21.11 22.23
CA GLY A 246 43.64 22.13 23.08
C GLY A 246 43.88 21.68 24.52
N GLU A 247 44.35 22.60 25.37
CA GLU A 247 44.53 22.33 26.80
C GLU A 247 43.25 21.82 27.44
N HIS A 248 43.32 20.69 28.13
CA HIS A 248 42.16 20.00 28.67
C HIS A 248 42.32 19.61 30.14
N LYS A 249 41.18 19.51 30.82
CA LYS A 249 41.02 18.91 32.15
C LYS A 249 40.02 17.77 32.01
N PHE A 250 40.46 16.56 32.32
CA PHE A 250 39.61 15.38 32.33
C PHE A 250 39.02 15.16 33.73
N ILE A 251 37.71 14.97 33.81
CA ILE A 251 36.98 14.68 35.04
C ILE A 251 36.21 13.40 34.81
N LYS A 252 36.66 12.32 35.45
CA LYS A 252 35.94 11.05 35.47
C LYS A 252 34.87 11.10 36.56
N GLU A 253 33.60 11.06 36.16
CA GLU A 253 32.49 10.89 37.09
C GLU A 253 32.39 9.42 37.54
N PRO A 254 31.76 9.14 38.70
CA PRO A 254 31.53 7.77 39.15
C PRO A 254 30.80 6.94 38.09
N LEU A 255 31.35 5.77 37.76
CA LEU A 255 30.77 4.79 36.83
C LEU A 255 29.64 3.98 37.49
N GLU A 256 28.72 4.65 38.18
CA GLU A 256 27.52 3.99 38.70
C GLU A 256 26.65 3.56 37.50
N GLU A 257 26.45 2.26 37.34
CA GLU A 257 25.48 1.68 36.39
C GLU A 257 24.21 1.27 37.15
N ASP A 258 23.32 2.23 37.40
CA ASP A 258 21.94 1.91 37.77
C ASP A 258 21.26 1.27 36.55
N LEU A 259 21.36 -0.06 36.41
CA LEU A 259 20.67 -0.75 35.33
C LEU A 259 19.15 -0.65 35.53
N PRO A 260 18.40 -0.19 34.52
CA PRO A 260 16.94 -0.16 34.62
C PRO A 260 16.38 -1.58 34.66
N GLN A 261 15.21 -1.74 35.26
CA GLN A 261 14.48 -3.00 35.15
C GLN A 261 13.99 -3.18 33.72
N ILE A 262 14.37 -4.30 33.09
CA ILE A 262 14.03 -4.63 31.71
C ILE A 262 12.93 -5.70 31.70
N GLU A 263 11.86 -5.43 30.97
CA GLU A 263 10.81 -6.38 30.61
C GLU A 263 10.78 -6.51 29.09
N SER A 264 10.49 -7.71 28.57
CA SER A 264 10.34 -7.92 27.13
C SER A 264 9.04 -8.64 26.77
N SER A 265 8.54 -8.38 25.57
CA SER A 265 7.29 -8.99 25.07
C SER A 265 7.36 -9.18 23.55
N ALA A 266 6.89 -10.32 23.07
CA ALA A 266 6.69 -10.56 21.64
C ALA A 266 5.21 -10.47 21.29
N TYR A 267 4.86 -10.03 20.09
CA TYR A 267 3.48 -9.90 19.60
C TYR A 267 3.33 -10.53 18.22
N LYS A 268 2.10 -10.83 17.77
CA LYS A 268 1.94 -11.47 16.45
C LYS A 268 2.33 -10.50 15.34
N THR A 269 1.79 -9.28 15.37
CA THR A 269 1.96 -8.27 14.31
C THR A 269 2.43 -6.93 14.88
N ARG A 270 2.89 -6.02 14.01
CA ARG A 270 3.26 -4.65 14.39
C ARG A 270 2.09 -3.88 15.01
N GLU A 271 0.86 -4.09 14.52
CA GLU A 271 -0.32 -3.44 15.10
C GLU A 271 -0.62 -3.94 16.52
N GLU A 272 -0.52 -5.26 16.74
CA GLU A 272 -0.69 -5.85 18.08
C GLU A 272 0.41 -5.40 19.05
N GLU A 273 1.64 -5.22 18.55
CA GLU A 273 2.73 -4.69 19.34
C GLU A 273 2.44 -3.28 19.85
N VAL A 274 2.03 -2.37 18.96
CA VAL A 274 1.73 -1.00 19.36
C VAL A 274 0.51 -0.94 20.29
N GLU A 275 -0.48 -1.79 20.06
CA GLU A 275 -1.60 -1.96 20.98
C GLU A 275 -1.12 -2.46 22.36
N GLY A 276 -0.14 -3.37 22.39
CA GLY A 276 0.50 -3.83 23.63
C GLY A 276 1.24 -2.74 24.38
N ILE A 277 2.03 -1.94 23.66
CA ILE A 277 2.72 -0.78 24.21
C ILE A 277 1.70 0.19 24.81
N ALA A 278 0.62 0.51 24.10
CA ALA A 278 -0.42 1.43 24.59
C ALA A 278 -1.09 0.93 25.89
N LYS A 279 -1.48 -0.34 25.93
CA LYS A 279 -2.05 -0.97 27.14
C LYS A 279 -1.07 -0.95 28.31
N LYS A 280 0.20 -1.30 28.05
CA LYS A 280 1.22 -1.31 29.09
C LYS A 280 1.52 0.09 29.64
N ILE A 281 1.50 1.11 28.79
CA ILE A 281 1.59 2.52 29.23
C ILE A 281 0.45 2.85 30.19
N LYS A 282 -0.79 2.43 29.89
CA LYS A 282 -1.94 2.62 30.78
C LYS A 282 -1.75 1.89 32.10
N ASP A 283 -1.37 0.61 32.08
CA ASP A 283 -1.11 -0.18 33.30
C ASP A 283 -0.07 0.51 34.20
N VAL A 284 1.04 0.95 33.62
CA VAL A 284 2.12 1.65 34.33
C VAL A 284 1.66 3.00 34.86
N LYS A 285 0.82 3.73 34.11
CA LYS A 285 0.27 5.02 34.54
C LYS A 285 -0.74 4.86 35.68
N CYS A 286 -1.55 3.79 35.66
CA CYS A 286 -2.43 3.41 36.76
C CYS A 286 -1.63 3.05 38.03
N ALA A 287 -0.56 2.26 37.89
CA ALA A 287 0.32 1.90 39.00
C ALA A 287 1.15 3.09 39.53
N HIS A 288 1.52 4.03 38.66
CA HIS A 288 2.37 5.17 38.99
C HIS A 288 1.83 6.51 38.46
N PRO A 289 0.75 7.06 39.06
CA PRO A 289 0.08 8.26 38.57
C PRO A 289 0.97 9.52 38.55
N LYS A 290 2.03 9.57 39.36
CA LYS A 290 2.96 10.71 39.46
C LYS A 290 3.93 10.85 38.28
N ILE A 291 4.10 9.82 37.44
CA ILE A 291 5.01 9.90 36.29
C ILE A 291 4.38 10.79 35.21
N PRO A 292 5.00 11.93 34.83
CA PRO A 292 4.45 12.79 33.78
C PRO A 292 4.57 12.10 32.41
N LEU A 293 3.57 12.26 31.54
CA LEU A 293 3.52 11.58 30.24
C LEU A 293 4.72 11.93 29.34
N ASN A 294 5.19 13.18 29.41
CA ASN A 294 6.35 13.65 28.66
C ASN A 294 7.71 13.06 29.07
N LYS A 295 7.74 12.20 30.10
CA LYS A 295 8.92 11.39 30.48
C LYS A 295 8.80 9.93 30.06
N ILE A 296 7.69 9.55 29.43
CA ILE A 296 7.47 8.24 28.82
C ILE A 296 7.84 8.34 27.35
N PHE A 297 8.82 7.55 26.92
CA PHE A 297 9.30 7.55 25.55
C PHE A 297 8.92 6.24 24.89
N VAL A 298 8.46 6.32 23.64
CA VAL A 298 8.19 5.19 22.77
C VAL A 298 9.05 5.37 21.54
N THR A 299 9.84 4.37 21.16
CA THR A 299 10.75 4.49 20.02
C THR A 299 10.79 3.21 19.21
N PHE A 300 11.00 3.39 17.91
CA PHE A 300 11.09 2.33 16.92
C PHE A 300 12.32 2.59 16.04
N PRO A 301 13.12 1.57 15.68
CA PRO A 301 14.25 1.72 14.76
C PRO A 301 13.83 2.28 13.40
N ALA A 302 12.76 1.71 12.82
CA ALA A 302 12.14 2.14 11.57
C ALA A 302 10.75 2.73 11.86
N ILE A 303 10.70 3.96 12.39
CA ILE A 303 9.45 4.61 12.82
C ILE A 303 8.44 4.80 11.68
N GLU A 304 8.90 4.83 10.44
CA GLU A 304 8.08 4.92 9.22
C GLU A 304 7.12 3.73 9.12
N ASN A 305 7.52 2.55 9.61
CA ASN A 305 6.70 1.34 9.65
C ASN A 305 5.60 1.40 10.72
N TYR A 306 5.65 2.36 11.66
CA TYR A 306 4.72 2.48 12.80
C TYR A 306 3.95 3.81 12.81
N SER A 307 4.44 4.84 12.11
CA SER A 307 3.91 6.22 12.13
C SER A 307 2.46 6.32 11.67
N PHE A 308 1.97 5.38 10.85
CA PHE A 308 0.60 5.36 10.36
C PHE A 308 -0.41 4.87 11.41
N PHE A 309 -0.13 3.77 12.11
CA PHE A 309 -1.09 3.18 13.06
C PHE A 309 -0.80 3.51 14.51
N ALA A 310 0.42 3.88 14.91
CA ALA A 310 0.71 4.23 16.29
C ALA A 310 -0.12 5.42 16.82
N PRO A 311 -0.26 6.53 16.07
CA PRO A 311 -1.19 7.60 16.43
C PRO A 311 -2.63 7.13 16.59
N ARG A 312 -3.15 6.39 15.59
CA ARG A 312 -4.52 5.83 15.60
C ARG A 312 -4.78 4.97 16.83
N ILE A 313 -3.80 4.14 17.21
CA ILE A 313 -3.90 3.26 18.38
C ILE A 313 -3.82 4.09 19.67
N PHE A 314 -2.89 5.03 19.78
CA PHE A 314 -2.77 5.86 20.99
C PHE A 314 -4.01 6.74 21.20
N GLU A 315 -4.57 7.31 20.13
CA GLU A 315 -5.87 8.00 20.11
C GLU A 315 -7.00 7.06 20.56
N LYS A 316 -7.05 5.83 20.01
CA LYS A 316 -8.02 4.80 20.42
C LYS A 316 -7.97 4.52 21.92
N TYR A 317 -6.80 4.53 22.55
CA TYR A 317 -6.64 4.33 24.00
C TYR A 317 -6.68 5.64 24.79
N GLY A 318 -6.95 6.80 24.19
CA GLY A 318 -6.98 8.10 24.86
C GLY A 318 -5.64 8.45 25.52
N ILE A 319 -4.52 8.09 24.90
CA ILE A 319 -3.17 8.46 25.34
C ILE A 319 -2.76 9.70 24.56
N GLN A 320 -2.50 10.81 25.26
CA GLN A 320 -1.90 11.98 24.63
C GLN A 320 -0.44 11.69 24.24
N PHE A 321 -0.03 12.05 23.03
CA PHE A 321 1.32 11.84 22.54
C PHE A 321 1.83 13.00 21.67
N SER A 322 3.13 13.01 21.43
CA SER A 322 3.78 13.77 20.36
C SER A 322 4.59 12.81 19.50
N LEU A 323 4.49 12.95 18.18
CA LEU A 323 5.20 12.14 17.20
C LEU A 323 6.33 12.94 16.55
N SER A 324 7.54 12.37 16.50
CA SER A 324 8.71 12.92 15.81
C SER A 324 9.57 11.75 15.30
N PRO A 325 10.07 11.74 14.04
CA PRO A 325 9.72 12.63 12.94
C PRO A 325 8.20 12.65 12.67
N GLY A 326 7.73 13.70 11.99
CA GLY A 326 6.30 13.91 11.74
C GLY A 326 5.67 12.86 10.83
N TYR A 327 4.47 13.15 10.34
CA TYR A 327 3.84 12.31 9.31
C TYR A 327 4.48 12.62 7.96
N THR A 328 4.64 11.62 7.08
CA THR A 328 5.08 11.88 5.71
C THR A 328 3.90 12.31 4.84
N LEU A 329 4.13 13.20 3.87
CA LEU A 329 3.08 13.60 2.92
C LEU A 329 2.50 12.42 2.14
N GLN A 330 3.29 11.37 1.89
CA GLN A 330 2.82 10.13 1.26
C GLN A 330 1.71 9.43 2.07
N SER A 331 1.70 9.58 3.40
CA SER A 331 0.66 9.00 4.25
C SER A 331 -0.61 9.86 4.35
N ALA A 332 -0.55 11.13 3.90
CA ALA A 332 -1.66 12.06 4.05
C ALA A 332 -2.82 11.74 3.07
N PRO A 333 -4.05 11.51 3.56
CA PRO A 333 -5.19 11.18 2.71
C PRO A 333 -5.46 12.15 1.54
N PRO A 334 -5.44 13.50 1.70
CA PRO A 334 -5.65 14.40 0.56
C PRO A 334 -4.56 14.27 -0.52
N ILE A 335 -3.32 13.99 -0.11
CA ILE A 335 -2.19 13.82 -1.03
C ILE A 335 -2.29 12.49 -1.77
N ASN A 336 -2.70 11.43 -1.08
CA ASN A 336 -3.02 10.14 -1.69
C ASN A 336 -4.15 10.25 -2.72
N ALA A 337 -5.19 11.03 -2.42
CA ALA A 337 -6.26 11.29 -3.38
C ALA A 337 -5.70 12.00 -4.63
N ILE A 338 -4.91 13.07 -4.47
CA ILE A 338 -4.31 13.83 -5.59
C ILE A 338 -3.42 12.92 -6.44
N ILE A 339 -2.53 12.15 -5.83
CA ILE A 339 -1.64 11.21 -6.53
C ILE A 339 -2.46 10.13 -7.25
N GLY A 340 -3.48 9.57 -6.59
CA GLY A 340 -4.39 8.59 -7.18
C GLY A 340 -5.14 9.11 -8.39
N LEU A 341 -5.56 10.39 -8.37
CA LEU A 341 -6.14 11.06 -9.53
C LEU A 341 -5.13 11.17 -10.69
N LEU A 342 -3.89 11.59 -10.41
CA LEU A 342 -2.84 11.66 -11.44
C LEU A 342 -2.53 10.28 -12.04
N GLU A 343 -2.50 9.22 -11.22
CA GLU A 343 -2.33 7.84 -11.70
C GLU A 343 -3.52 7.38 -12.55
N THR A 344 -4.75 7.76 -12.19
CA THR A 344 -5.95 7.51 -12.98
C THR A 344 -5.84 8.18 -14.37
N ILE A 345 -5.40 9.43 -14.42
CA ILE A 345 -5.15 10.16 -15.67
C ILE A 345 -4.05 9.47 -16.50
N GLN A 346 -2.94 9.08 -15.85
CA GLN A 346 -1.81 8.41 -16.50
C GLN A 346 -2.19 7.06 -17.10
N ARG A 347 -3.05 6.30 -16.42
CA ARG A 347 -3.54 4.98 -16.86
C ARG A 347 -4.74 5.03 -17.82
N LYS A 348 -5.07 6.21 -18.35
CA LYS A 348 -6.18 6.45 -19.29
C LYS A 348 -7.55 6.09 -18.68
N TYR A 349 -7.82 6.52 -17.45
CA TYR A 349 -9.13 6.43 -16.79
C TYR A 349 -9.71 5.01 -16.71
N PRO A 350 -9.01 4.02 -16.10
CA PRO A 350 -9.61 2.73 -15.77
C PRO A 350 -10.89 2.93 -14.94
N ARG A 351 -11.93 2.14 -15.22
CA ARG A 351 -13.27 2.37 -14.65
C ARG A 351 -13.25 2.47 -13.13
N ASP A 352 -12.65 1.50 -12.46
CA ASP A 352 -12.54 1.41 -11.00
C ASP A 352 -11.82 2.64 -10.40
N LYS A 353 -10.69 3.02 -10.99
CA LYS A 353 -9.87 4.14 -10.51
C LYS A 353 -10.51 5.50 -10.79
N PHE A 354 -11.18 5.62 -11.94
CA PHE A 354 -11.90 6.85 -12.30
C PHE A 354 -13.11 7.06 -11.39
N LEU A 355 -13.96 6.05 -11.22
CA LEU A 355 -15.07 6.09 -10.26
C LEU A 355 -14.56 6.34 -8.82
N GLY A 356 -13.49 5.65 -8.40
CA GLY A 356 -12.87 5.89 -7.08
C GLY A 356 -12.39 7.33 -6.90
N SER A 357 -11.84 7.95 -7.95
CA SER A 357 -11.45 9.36 -7.92
C SER A 357 -12.68 10.27 -7.82
N LEU A 358 -13.73 10.00 -8.60
CA LEU A 358 -14.98 10.78 -8.56
C LEU A 358 -15.67 10.74 -7.18
N ARG A 359 -15.56 9.61 -6.45
CA ARG A 359 -16.12 9.42 -5.10
C ARG A 359 -15.20 9.91 -3.97
N SER A 360 -13.99 10.37 -4.28
CA SER A 360 -13.05 10.83 -3.25
C SER A 360 -13.71 11.89 -2.35
N PRO A 361 -13.65 11.75 -1.01
CA PRO A 361 -14.26 12.74 -0.10
C PRO A 361 -13.62 14.13 -0.26
N TYR A 362 -12.41 14.18 -0.82
CA TYR A 362 -11.62 15.38 -1.04
C TYR A 362 -11.97 16.15 -2.33
N PHE A 363 -12.72 15.57 -3.25
CA PHE A 363 -12.96 16.18 -4.57
C PHE A 363 -14.44 16.50 -4.76
N ARG A 364 -14.76 17.71 -5.25
CA ARG A 364 -16.13 18.08 -5.63
C ARG A 364 -16.33 17.93 -7.13
N LEU A 365 -16.30 16.69 -7.61
CA LEU A 365 -16.41 16.37 -9.04
C LEU A 365 -17.83 15.99 -9.46
N VAL A 366 -18.52 15.19 -8.67
CA VAL A 366 -19.88 14.68 -8.93
C VAL A 366 -20.69 14.59 -7.63
N SER A 367 -22.02 14.60 -7.73
CA SER A 367 -22.91 14.29 -6.60
C SER A 367 -23.01 12.77 -6.37
N GLU A 368 -23.54 12.34 -5.22
CA GLU A 368 -23.75 10.91 -4.95
C GLU A 368 -24.72 10.25 -5.95
N GLU A 369 -25.75 10.98 -6.37
CA GLU A 369 -26.71 10.52 -7.38
C GLU A 369 -26.05 10.34 -8.75
N GLU A 370 -25.31 11.35 -9.22
CA GLU A 370 -24.54 11.29 -10.47
C GLU A 370 -23.54 10.12 -10.45
N PHE A 371 -22.88 9.91 -9.30
CA PHE A 371 -21.96 8.78 -9.11
C PHE A 371 -22.67 7.43 -9.25
N ALA A 372 -23.84 7.26 -8.61
CA ALA A 372 -24.62 6.03 -8.72
C ALA A 372 -25.02 5.74 -10.19
N TYR A 373 -25.43 6.78 -10.94
CA TYR A 373 -25.71 6.65 -12.37
C TYR A 373 -24.49 6.24 -13.17
N LEU A 374 -23.33 6.87 -12.94
CA LEU A 374 -22.10 6.51 -13.62
C LEU A 374 -21.67 5.07 -13.33
N CYS A 375 -21.84 4.59 -12.09
CA CYS A 375 -21.59 3.20 -11.74
C CYS A 375 -22.47 2.24 -12.55
N HIS A 376 -23.77 2.53 -12.65
CA HIS A 376 -24.73 1.71 -13.39
C HIS A 376 -24.46 1.75 -14.89
N ILE A 377 -24.39 2.93 -15.50
CA ILE A 377 -24.19 3.12 -16.94
C ILE A 377 -22.87 2.49 -17.39
N SER A 378 -21.79 2.67 -16.62
CA SER A 378 -20.49 2.09 -16.99
C SER A 378 -20.48 0.56 -16.95
N LEU A 379 -21.32 -0.08 -16.12
CA LEU A 379 -21.49 -1.53 -16.14
C LEU A 379 -22.34 -1.96 -17.35
N GLU A 380 -23.50 -1.33 -17.55
CA GLU A 380 -24.41 -1.69 -18.65
C GLU A 380 -23.77 -1.51 -20.03
N GLU A 381 -22.99 -0.44 -20.20
CA GLU A 381 -22.31 -0.12 -21.46
C GLU A 381 -20.91 -0.72 -21.58
N GLY A 382 -20.49 -1.55 -20.62
CA GLY A 382 -19.25 -2.31 -20.69
C GLY A 382 -17.97 -1.46 -20.69
N ILE A 383 -17.98 -0.32 -19.98
CA ILE A 383 -16.87 0.65 -20.03
C ILE A 383 -15.70 0.16 -19.18
N VAL A 384 -14.58 -0.20 -19.82
CA VAL A 384 -13.39 -0.69 -19.09
C VAL A 384 -12.39 0.43 -18.76
N LYS A 385 -11.97 1.20 -19.78
CA LYS A 385 -11.03 2.33 -19.65
C LYS A 385 -11.10 3.23 -20.87
N GLY A 386 -10.60 4.45 -20.76
CA GLY A 386 -10.36 5.35 -21.90
C GLY A 386 -11.43 6.41 -22.08
N GLU A 387 -10.98 7.63 -22.43
CA GLU A 387 -11.84 8.81 -22.58
C GLU A 387 -12.95 8.63 -23.62
N MET A 388 -12.63 8.06 -24.79
CA MET A 388 -13.63 7.80 -25.83
C MET A 388 -14.63 6.74 -25.40
N ASN A 389 -14.19 5.65 -24.79
CA ASN A 389 -15.11 4.61 -24.31
C ASN A 389 -16.10 5.13 -23.26
N TRP A 390 -15.65 6.04 -22.38
CA TRP A 390 -16.52 6.73 -21.44
C TRP A 390 -17.54 7.64 -22.14
N LYS A 391 -17.08 8.42 -23.12
CA LYS A 391 -17.94 9.31 -23.90
C LYS A 391 -18.99 8.52 -24.71
N ASP A 392 -18.52 7.57 -25.51
CA ASP A 392 -19.35 6.77 -26.40
C ASP A 392 -20.33 5.90 -25.60
N GLY A 393 -19.92 5.38 -24.44
CA GLY A 393 -20.81 4.65 -23.54
C GLY A 393 -21.96 5.49 -23.02
N LEU A 394 -21.68 6.72 -22.57
CA LEU A 394 -22.72 7.64 -22.12
C LEU A 394 -23.67 8.03 -23.27
N GLU A 395 -23.14 8.32 -24.45
CA GLU A 395 -23.95 8.64 -25.65
C GLU A 395 -24.84 7.46 -26.06
N ARG A 396 -24.31 6.23 -26.10
CA ARG A 396 -25.09 5.03 -26.37
C ARG A 396 -26.20 4.78 -25.34
N TYR A 397 -25.92 5.00 -24.06
CA TYR A 397 -26.93 4.86 -23.02
C TYR A 397 -28.07 5.86 -23.23
N ILE A 398 -27.75 7.12 -23.54
CA ILE A 398 -28.73 8.17 -23.88
C ILE A 398 -29.60 7.74 -25.06
N ASP A 399 -29.00 7.24 -26.13
CA ASP A 399 -29.73 6.75 -27.31
C ASP A 399 -30.64 5.56 -26.98
N SER A 400 -30.19 4.66 -26.10
CA SER A 400 -30.96 3.50 -25.67
C SER A 400 -32.26 3.86 -24.91
N LEU A 401 -32.27 5.01 -24.23
CA LEU A 401 -33.45 5.53 -23.55
C LEU A 401 -34.54 5.99 -24.54
N VAL A 402 -34.17 6.32 -25.79
CA VAL A 402 -35.12 6.73 -26.84
C VAL A 402 -35.92 5.54 -27.39
N GLY A 403 -35.33 4.34 -27.40
CA GLY A 403 -35.93 3.13 -27.96
C GLY A 403 -36.76 2.28 -27.00
N LYS A 404 -36.61 2.45 -25.68
CA LYS A 404 -37.28 1.60 -24.67
C LYS A 404 -38.52 2.28 -24.09
N ARG A 405 -39.71 1.95 -24.60
CA ARG A 405 -40.95 2.08 -23.81
C ARG A 405 -40.87 1.09 -22.64
N SER A 406 -40.49 1.58 -21.46
CA SER A 406 -40.81 1.03 -20.13
C SER A 406 -40.95 -0.51 -20.03
N SER A 407 -39.85 -1.23 -19.83
CA SER A 407 -39.94 -2.62 -19.32
C SER A 407 -38.91 -3.03 -18.25
N TYR A 408 -37.94 -2.18 -17.91
CA TYR A 408 -37.03 -2.47 -16.79
C TYR A 408 -37.54 -1.81 -15.50
N LYS A 409 -37.96 -2.62 -14.53
CA LYS A 409 -38.57 -2.21 -13.25
C LYS A 409 -37.57 -1.95 -12.11
N GLU A 410 -36.27 -2.12 -12.30
CA GLU A 410 -35.29 -2.13 -11.18
C GLU A 410 -34.04 -1.25 -11.43
N GLY A 411 -34.21 -0.12 -12.12
CA GLY A 411 -33.19 0.93 -12.18
C GLY A 411 -33.73 2.24 -11.58
N PRO A 412 -32.86 3.13 -11.06
CA PRO A 412 -33.31 4.45 -10.65
C PRO A 412 -33.94 5.17 -11.87
N ARG A 413 -35.13 5.75 -11.69
CA ARG A 413 -35.86 6.42 -12.78
C ARG A 413 -35.18 7.75 -13.12
N VAL A 414 -34.32 7.75 -14.12
CA VAL A 414 -33.54 8.93 -14.53
C VAL A 414 -34.13 9.55 -15.78
N SER A 415 -34.22 10.88 -15.83
CA SER A 415 -34.58 11.55 -17.07
C SER A 415 -33.38 11.59 -18.02
N ARG A 416 -33.64 11.52 -19.33
CA ARG A 416 -32.62 11.68 -20.37
C ARG A 416 -31.78 12.95 -20.17
N ARG A 417 -32.43 14.04 -19.76
CA ARG A 417 -31.80 15.34 -19.52
C ARG A 417 -30.73 15.27 -18.42
N ASP A 418 -30.98 14.50 -17.37
CA ASP A 418 -30.01 14.35 -16.28
C ASP A 418 -28.75 13.60 -16.75
N ILE A 419 -28.91 12.57 -17.58
CA ILE A 419 -27.77 11.84 -18.16
C ILE A 419 -26.99 12.71 -19.15
N GLU A 420 -27.67 13.53 -19.96
CA GLU A 420 -27.01 14.50 -20.84
C GLU A 420 -26.18 15.52 -20.05
N LEU A 421 -26.69 16.00 -18.92
CA LEU A 421 -25.94 16.89 -18.00
C LEU A 421 -24.72 16.19 -17.39
N ILE A 422 -24.88 14.93 -16.96
CA ILE A 422 -23.76 14.10 -16.47
C ILE A 422 -22.70 13.93 -17.55
N ALA A 423 -23.10 13.62 -18.78
CA ALA A 423 -22.18 13.45 -19.90
C ALA A 423 -21.38 14.72 -20.20
N LEU A 424 -22.03 15.89 -20.22
CA LEU A 424 -21.36 17.19 -20.37
C LEU A 424 -20.37 17.46 -19.22
N LYS A 425 -20.75 17.13 -17.99
CA LYS A 425 -19.89 17.28 -16.81
C LYS A 425 -18.64 16.41 -16.90
N ILE A 426 -18.79 15.15 -17.30
CA ILE A 426 -17.69 14.20 -17.49
C ILE A 426 -16.78 14.64 -18.64
N GLN A 427 -17.33 15.13 -19.75
CA GLN A 427 -16.55 15.70 -20.83
C GLN A 427 -15.74 16.93 -20.37
N LYS A 428 -16.34 17.80 -19.54
CA LYS A 428 -15.63 18.94 -18.92
C LYS A 428 -14.49 18.46 -18.02
N ILE A 429 -14.69 17.42 -17.21
CA ILE A 429 -13.65 16.79 -16.39
C ILE A 429 -12.49 16.30 -17.27
N PHE A 430 -12.76 15.52 -18.32
CA PHE A 430 -11.72 15.03 -19.22
C PHE A 430 -10.97 16.16 -19.94
N SER A 431 -11.67 17.24 -20.33
CA SER A 431 -11.04 18.41 -20.96
C SER A 431 -9.98 19.06 -20.06
N LYS A 432 -10.23 19.10 -18.74
CA LYS A 432 -9.28 19.62 -17.76
C LYS A 432 -8.09 18.68 -17.59
N PHE A 433 -8.30 17.37 -17.64
CA PHE A 433 -7.25 16.36 -17.47
C PHE A 433 -6.37 16.20 -18.71
N ARG A 434 -6.87 16.51 -19.91
CA ARG A 434 -6.17 16.30 -21.19
C ARG A 434 -4.79 16.96 -21.21
N ARG A 435 -4.66 18.20 -20.71
CA ARG A 435 -3.38 18.92 -20.67
C ARG A 435 -2.32 18.18 -19.84
N LEU A 436 -2.68 17.51 -18.76
CA LEU A 436 -1.73 16.78 -17.91
C LEU A 436 -1.16 15.52 -18.59
N ARG A 437 -1.79 15.01 -19.64
CA ARG A 437 -1.31 13.82 -20.38
C ARG A 437 -0.18 14.14 -21.36
N GLU A 438 -0.02 15.41 -21.71
CA GLU A 438 1.06 15.88 -22.59
C GLU A 438 2.40 15.95 -21.85
N LYS A 439 3.51 16.03 -22.60
CA LYS A 439 4.83 16.20 -22.00
C LYS A 439 5.05 17.66 -21.60
N HIS A 440 5.37 17.89 -20.33
CA HIS A 440 5.60 19.23 -19.76
C HIS A 440 6.89 19.28 -18.94
N SER A 441 7.39 20.48 -18.70
CA SER A 441 8.43 20.68 -17.70
C SER A 441 7.88 20.44 -16.29
N LEU A 442 8.72 20.14 -15.28
CA LEU A 442 8.29 19.99 -13.89
C LEU A 442 7.64 21.27 -13.35
N VAL A 443 8.16 22.45 -13.72
CA VAL A 443 7.56 23.75 -13.36
C VAL A 443 6.15 23.86 -13.94
N GLU A 444 5.95 23.47 -15.20
CA GLU A 444 4.64 23.53 -15.84
C GLU A 444 3.69 22.48 -15.28
N PHE A 445 4.16 21.26 -14.97
CA PHE A 445 3.37 20.26 -14.26
C PHE A 445 2.95 20.73 -12.87
N ALA A 446 3.85 21.34 -12.09
CA ALA A 446 3.52 21.90 -10.78
C ALA A 446 2.43 22.97 -10.92
N LYS A 447 2.52 23.86 -11.90
CA LYS A 447 1.47 24.86 -12.19
C LYS A 447 0.13 24.23 -12.57
N LEU A 448 0.14 23.27 -13.51
CA LEU A 448 -1.08 22.57 -13.94
C LEU A 448 -1.71 21.80 -12.78
N LEU A 449 -0.90 21.21 -11.90
CA LEU A 449 -1.38 20.51 -10.72
C LEU A 449 -1.97 21.48 -9.70
N THR A 450 -1.34 22.62 -9.43
CA THR A 450 -1.93 23.67 -8.57
C THR A 450 -3.27 24.15 -9.12
N GLN A 451 -3.35 24.43 -10.42
CA GLN A 451 -4.61 24.82 -11.08
C GLN A 451 -5.67 23.73 -10.99
N LEU A 452 -5.29 22.46 -11.12
CA LEU A 452 -6.19 21.33 -10.96
C LEU A 452 -6.70 21.25 -9.52
N ILE A 453 -5.81 21.38 -8.53
CA ILE A 453 -6.11 21.33 -7.09
C ILE A 453 -7.10 22.43 -6.69
N ASP A 454 -6.92 23.64 -7.22
CA ASP A 454 -7.86 24.75 -6.99
C ASP A 454 -9.20 24.46 -7.69
N TRP A 455 -9.18 23.91 -8.92
CA TRP A 455 -10.41 23.60 -9.68
C TRP A 455 -11.26 22.48 -9.07
N ILE A 456 -10.65 21.47 -8.42
CA ILE A 456 -11.38 20.40 -7.72
C ILE A 456 -11.86 20.81 -6.31
N GLU A 457 -11.56 22.04 -5.89
CA GLU A 457 -11.99 22.65 -4.63
C GLU A 457 -11.56 21.88 -3.36
N ILE A 458 -10.38 21.24 -3.39
CA ILE A 458 -9.93 20.45 -2.23
C ILE A 458 -9.77 21.31 -0.96
N LYS A 459 -9.35 22.57 -1.11
CA LYS A 459 -9.18 23.51 0.01
C LYS A 459 -10.51 23.78 0.70
N GLU A 460 -11.59 23.85 -0.08
CA GLU A 460 -12.91 24.18 0.41
C GLU A 460 -13.53 22.96 1.09
N ARG A 461 -13.34 21.77 0.52
CA ARG A 461 -13.70 20.49 1.17
C ARG A 461 -13.00 20.28 2.51
N ILE A 462 -11.72 20.62 2.61
CA ILE A 462 -10.98 20.51 3.88
C ILE A 462 -11.50 21.53 4.91
N LYS A 463 -11.92 22.74 4.50
CA LYS A 463 -12.49 23.75 5.42
C LYS A 463 -13.85 23.35 6.00
N GLU A 464 -14.60 22.51 5.29
CA GLU A 464 -15.89 21.96 5.75
C GLU A 464 -15.74 20.93 6.88
N GLU A 465 -14.56 20.32 7.01
CA GLU A 465 -14.25 19.41 8.11
C GLU A 465 -14.00 20.18 9.42
N GLU A 466 -14.25 19.55 10.56
CA GLU A 466 -14.05 20.15 11.87
C GLU A 466 -12.95 19.44 12.69
N GLY A 467 -12.36 20.18 13.63
CA GLY A 467 -11.40 19.64 14.59
C GLY A 467 -10.06 19.18 13.98
N GLU A 468 -9.56 18.04 14.45
CA GLU A 468 -8.21 17.55 14.15
C GLU A 468 -8.02 17.10 12.69
N LEU A 469 -9.09 16.64 12.02
CA LEU A 469 -9.04 16.19 10.63
C LEU A 469 -8.75 17.36 9.68
N ARG A 470 -9.45 18.49 9.87
CA ARG A 470 -9.20 19.72 9.12
C ARG A 470 -7.77 20.21 9.31
N GLU A 471 -7.32 20.34 10.56
CA GLU A 471 -5.97 20.86 10.83
C GLU A 471 -4.88 19.97 10.21
N ARG A 472 -5.06 18.64 10.27
CA ARG A 472 -4.16 17.67 9.63
C ARG A 472 -4.08 17.91 8.13
N ASP A 473 -5.23 18.00 7.47
CA ASP A 473 -5.31 18.03 6.00
C ASP A 473 -4.89 19.41 5.45
N GLU A 474 -5.19 20.51 6.16
CA GLU A 474 -4.69 21.86 5.82
C GLU A 474 -3.15 21.90 5.83
N LYS A 475 -2.53 21.33 6.87
CA LYS A 475 -1.06 21.29 6.98
C LYS A 475 -0.41 20.38 5.95
N ALA A 476 -0.99 19.20 5.71
CA ALA A 476 -0.51 18.32 4.67
C ALA A 476 -0.54 19.01 3.30
N LEU A 477 -1.64 19.72 3.00
CA LEU A 477 -1.77 20.46 1.75
C LEU A 477 -0.80 21.65 1.66
N GLN A 478 -0.58 22.38 2.75
CA GLN A 478 0.42 23.45 2.81
C GLN A 478 1.84 22.93 2.54
N SER A 479 2.25 21.88 3.26
CA SER A 479 3.55 21.23 3.03
C SER A 479 3.66 20.70 1.60
N PHE A 480 2.58 20.18 1.02
CA PHE A 480 2.57 19.72 -0.37
C PHE A 480 2.79 20.85 -1.38
N PHE A 481 2.18 22.03 -1.19
CA PHE A 481 2.47 23.19 -2.04
C PHE A 481 3.94 23.63 -1.92
N SER A 482 4.50 23.66 -0.71
CA SER A 482 5.93 23.92 -0.52
C SER A 482 6.80 22.90 -1.26
N THR A 483 6.44 21.62 -1.27
CA THR A 483 7.12 20.59 -2.06
C THR A 483 7.03 20.86 -3.57
N LEU A 484 5.89 21.33 -4.09
CA LEU A 484 5.76 21.70 -5.51
C LEU A 484 6.62 22.90 -5.88
N ASP A 485 6.74 23.88 -4.98
CA ASP A 485 7.63 25.03 -5.14
C ASP A 485 9.09 24.61 -5.13
N GLU A 486 9.48 23.68 -4.24
CA GLU A 486 10.83 23.10 -4.19
C GLU A 486 11.17 22.35 -5.49
N ILE A 487 10.26 21.52 -6.01
CA ILE A 487 10.44 20.82 -7.30
C ILE A 487 10.62 21.84 -8.43
N SER A 488 9.82 22.90 -8.42
CA SER A 488 9.90 23.98 -9.42
C SER A 488 11.22 24.74 -9.33
N ALA A 489 11.66 25.09 -8.12
CA ALA A 489 12.93 25.75 -7.87
C ALA A 489 14.12 24.88 -8.30
N ALA A 490 14.09 23.59 -7.97
CA ALA A 490 15.10 22.61 -8.35
C ALA A 490 15.27 22.50 -9.87
N GLN A 491 14.18 22.53 -10.64
CA GLN A 491 14.29 22.48 -12.10
C GLN A 491 14.86 23.77 -12.69
N ARG A 492 14.46 24.95 -12.18
CA ARG A 492 15.03 26.24 -12.60
C ARG A 492 16.51 26.33 -12.29
N ALA A 493 16.91 25.73 -11.16
CA ALA A 493 18.28 25.63 -10.71
C ALA A 493 19.06 24.46 -11.36
N GLY A 494 18.53 23.84 -12.43
CA GLY A 494 19.23 22.84 -13.25
C GLY A 494 19.77 23.42 -14.57
N PRO A 495 20.67 22.70 -15.27
CA PRO A 495 21.27 23.19 -16.52
C PRO A 495 20.21 23.42 -17.62
N GLN A 496 20.38 24.52 -18.35
CA GLN A 496 19.45 25.19 -19.28
C GLN A 496 18.55 24.30 -20.18
N LYS A 497 17.38 24.87 -20.48
CA LYS A 497 16.13 24.35 -21.09
C LYS A 497 15.27 23.52 -20.15
N LEU A 498 14.03 23.99 -19.93
CA LEU A 498 12.95 23.25 -19.26
C LEU A 498 12.61 22.00 -20.09
N GLU A 499 13.41 20.94 -19.97
CA GLU A 499 13.18 19.67 -20.64
C GLU A 499 11.79 19.14 -20.28
N LYS A 500 11.04 18.73 -21.30
CA LYS A 500 9.70 18.16 -21.15
C LYS A 500 9.82 16.70 -20.68
N THR A 501 9.08 16.37 -19.63
CA THR A 501 8.99 15.04 -19.00
C THR A 501 7.58 14.47 -19.19
N SER A 502 7.42 13.16 -19.00
CA SER A 502 6.09 12.55 -19.02
C SER A 502 5.41 12.69 -17.66
N LEU A 503 4.07 12.59 -17.65
CA LEU A 503 3.29 12.56 -16.40
C LEU A 503 3.74 11.43 -15.47
N GLN A 504 4.11 10.27 -16.01
CA GLN A 504 4.61 9.13 -15.22
C GLN A 504 5.89 9.48 -14.45
N GLU A 505 6.84 10.19 -15.10
CA GLU A 505 8.07 10.61 -14.43
C GLU A 505 7.79 11.70 -13.39
N PHE A 506 6.86 12.62 -13.67
CA PHE A 506 6.43 13.63 -12.71
C PHE A 506 5.78 13.00 -11.46
N ILE A 507 4.86 12.04 -11.62
CA ILE A 507 4.24 11.30 -10.51
C ILE A 507 5.31 10.59 -9.67
N LYS A 508 6.32 10.00 -10.32
CA LYS A 508 7.42 9.33 -9.64
C LYS A 508 8.26 10.29 -8.79
N ILE A 509 8.62 11.46 -9.33
CA ILE A 509 9.30 12.52 -8.57
C ILE A 509 8.41 12.98 -7.41
N LEU A 510 7.11 13.22 -7.66
CA LEU A 510 6.16 13.67 -6.65
C LEU A 510 6.01 12.66 -5.50
N LYS A 511 5.93 11.36 -5.80
CA LYS A 511 5.89 10.28 -4.80
C LYS A 511 7.18 10.23 -3.97
N MET A 512 8.34 10.34 -4.61
CA MET A 512 9.63 10.40 -3.91
C MET A 512 9.69 11.62 -2.97
N SER A 513 9.26 12.78 -3.46
CA SER A 513 9.21 14.00 -2.65
C SER A 513 8.26 13.86 -1.47
N ALA A 514 7.05 13.36 -1.70
CA ALA A 514 6.04 13.17 -0.66
C ALA A 514 6.48 12.13 0.41
N ALA A 515 7.28 11.13 0.02
CA ALA A 515 7.86 10.17 0.96
C ALA A 515 8.93 10.81 1.86
N SER A 516 9.67 11.80 1.34
CA SER A 516 10.75 12.49 2.05
C SER A 516 10.33 13.75 2.81
N THR A 517 9.12 14.27 2.57
CA THR A 517 8.62 15.49 3.21
C THR A 517 7.73 15.16 4.39
N GLU A 518 8.10 15.70 5.55
CA GLU A 518 7.30 15.60 6.77
C GLU A 518 6.32 16.76 6.91
N TYR A 519 5.19 16.51 7.57
CA TYR A 519 4.28 17.52 8.07
C TYR A 519 3.92 17.21 9.53
N ILE A 520 3.89 18.26 10.36
CA ILE A 520 3.73 18.13 11.81
C ILE A 520 2.30 18.51 12.20
N ARG A 521 1.48 17.53 12.62
CA ARG A 521 0.21 17.82 13.32
C ARG A 521 0.49 18.62 14.59
N LYS A 522 -0.38 19.55 15.01
CA LYS A 522 -0.19 20.17 16.34
C LYS A 522 -0.40 19.06 17.36
N GLY A 523 0.70 18.63 17.96
CA GLY A 523 0.70 18.02 19.28
C GLY A 523 1.23 19.06 20.25
N LYS A 524 0.73 19.08 21.48
CA LYS A 524 1.39 19.79 22.56
C LYS A 524 2.71 19.06 22.84
N GLU A 525 3.78 19.53 22.21
CA GLU A 525 5.06 18.84 21.98
C GLU A 525 5.77 18.29 23.25
N PHE A 526 5.22 18.59 24.42
CA PHE A 526 5.77 18.25 25.74
C PHE A 526 4.70 17.92 26.80
N GLU A 527 3.45 17.65 26.40
CA GLU A 527 2.38 17.29 27.36
C GLU A 527 2.03 15.80 27.34
N GLY A 528 2.32 15.09 26.24
CA GLY A 528 2.03 13.67 26.07
C GLY A 528 3.26 12.77 26.03
N VAL A 529 3.01 11.47 25.85
CA VAL A 529 4.03 10.43 25.57
C VAL A 529 4.85 10.81 24.34
N GLN A 530 6.16 10.65 24.41
CA GLN A 530 7.07 11.04 23.34
C GLN A 530 7.30 9.84 22.42
N ILE A 531 6.63 9.80 21.27
CA ILE A 531 6.89 8.81 20.21
C ILE A 531 8.00 9.39 19.32
N LEU A 532 9.21 8.83 19.43
CA LEU A 532 10.43 9.36 18.82
C LEU A 532 11.08 8.35 17.89
N GLY A 533 11.57 8.82 16.74
CA GLY A 533 12.44 8.04 15.88
C GLY A 533 13.71 7.65 16.62
N TYR A 534 14.23 6.45 16.36
CA TYR A 534 15.38 5.92 17.08
C TYR A 534 16.56 6.90 17.17
N LEU A 535 16.93 7.55 16.06
CA LEU A 535 18.03 8.54 16.03
C LEU A 535 17.71 9.86 16.73
N GLU A 536 16.44 10.21 16.95
CA GLU A 536 16.06 11.44 17.66
C GLU A 536 16.27 11.33 19.16
N THR A 537 16.33 10.11 19.68
CA THR A 537 16.61 9.82 21.10
C THR A 537 18.05 10.16 21.51
N ARG A 538 18.87 10.68 20.60
CA ARG A 538 20.26 11.03 20.86
C ARG A 538 20.42 12.07 21.96
N GLY A 539 21.15 11.70 23.01
CA GLY A 539 21.38 12.53 24.21
C GLY A 539 20.17 12.66 25.15
N LEU A 540 19.05 11.98 24.88
CA LEU A 540 17.87 12.01 25.75
C LEU A 540 17.90 10.91 26.83
N GLU A 541 17.25 11.19 27.94
CA GLU A 541 17.17 10.33 29.14
C GLU A 541 15.69 10.16 29.56
N PRO A 542 15.00 9.09 29.10
CA PRO A 542 13.62 8.82 29.48
C PRO A 542 13.49 8.32 30.92
N ASP A 543 12.35 8.57 31.57
CA ASP A 543 12.06 7.91 32.85
C ASP A 543 11.60 6.46 32.60
N LEU A 544 10.73 6.29 31.60
CA LEU A 544 10.23 5.01 31.10
C LEU A 544 10.47 4.93 29.60
N LEU A 545 11.08 3.84 29.14
CA LEU A 545 11.36 3.59 27.73
C LEU A 545 10.55 2.39 27.25
N PHE A 546 9.80 2.58 26.18
CA PHE A 546 9.19 1.53 25.37
C PHE A 546 9.96 1.48 24.05
N PHE A 547 10.71 0.41 23.81
CA PHE A 547 11.51 0.23 22.61
C PHE A 547 10.93 -0.94 21.82
N GLY A 548 10.09 -0.59 20.84
CA GLY A 548 9.41 -1.56 19.98
C GLY A 548 10.09 -1.72 18.62
N GLY A 549 9.63 -2.68 17.82
CA GLY A 549 10.18 -2.98 16.50
C GLY A 549 11.61 -3.49 16.56
N LEU A 550 11.96 -4.23 17.62
CA LEU A 550 13.30 -4.82 17.79
C LEU A 550 13.44 -6.11 16.99
N THR A 551 13.30 -6.02 15.67
CA THR A 551 13.51 -7.12 14.73
C THR A 551 14.87 -7.02 14.05
N ASP A 552 15.38 -8.11 13.51
CA ASP A 552 16.60 -8.12 12.68
C ASP A 552 16.42 -7.27 11.39
N GLU A 553 15.19 -7.18 10.88
CA GLU A 553 14.82 -6.35 9.72
C GLU A 553 14.82 -4.84 9.98
N ASP A 554 14.45 -4.41 11.20
CA ASP A 554 14.38 -2.99 11.57
C ASP A 554 15.70 -2.53 12.25
N LEU A 555 16.43 -3.43 12.94
CA LEU A 555 17.69 -3.15 13.64
C LEU A 555 18.59 -4.40 13.74
N PRO A 556 19.76 -4.46 13.07
CA PRO A 556 20.43 -3.43 12.28
C PRO A 556 19.78 -3.12 10.93
N GLY A 557 18.85 -4.00 10.50
CA GLY A 557 18.25 -4.00 9.19
C GLY A 557 19.06 -4.74 8.14
N ALA A 558 18.51 -4.88 6.94
CA ALA A 558 19.12 -5.63 5.85
C ALA A 558 20.59 -5.23 5.64
N HIS A 559 21.50 -6.22 5.61
CA HIS A 559 22.93 -6.00 5.41
C HIS A 559 23.18 -5.14 4.17
N TYR A 560 23.55 -3.88 4.42
CA TYR A 560 23.87 -2.94 3.36
C TYR A 560 25.17 -3.36 2.69
N GLN A 561 25.08 -3.97 1.51
CA GLN A 561 26.23 -4.09 0.61
C GLN A 561 26.29 -2.84 -0.27
N ASP A 562 27.35 -2.05 -0.11
CA ASP A 562 27.59 -0.89 -0.96
C ASP A 562 27.90 -1.38 -2.39
N ILE A 563 26.93 -1.21 -3.29
CA ILE A 563 27.09 -1.58 -4.70
C ILE A 563 28.03 -0.62 -5.45
N LEU A 564 28.44 0.51 -4.87
CA LEU A 564 29.27 1.53 -5.53
C LEU A 564 30.75 1.35 -5.20
N LEU A 565 31.11 1.28 -3.91
CA LEU A 565 32.50 1.24 -3.45
C LEU A 565 32.79 -0.01 -2.58
N PRO A 566 33.89 -0.75 -2.85
CA PRO A 566 34.41 -1.76 -1.93
C PRO A 566 34.88 -1.16 -0.60
N ASP A 567 34.81 -1.96 0.48
CA ASP A 567 35.15 -1.52 1.83
C ASP A 567 36.60 -1.04 1.98
N SER A 568 37.55 -1.63 1.25
CA SER A 568 38.94 -1.17 1.24
C SER A 568 39.10 0.27 0.76
N ILE A 569 38.27 0.71 -0.20
CA ILE A 569 38.24 2.10 -0.67
C ILE A 569 37.54 2.99 0.34
N ARG A 570 36.44 2.51 0.94
CA ARG A 570 35.74 3.25 2.01
C ARG A 570 36.69 3.55 3.16
N GLN A 571 37.44 2.55 3.63
CA GLN A 571 38.46 2.71 4.67
C GLN A 571 39.57 3.69 4.27
N ALA A 572 40.15 3.55 3.06
CA ALA A 572 41.21 4.46 2.59
C ALA A 572 40.75 5.93 2.51
N TRP A 573 39.46 6.17 2.26
CA TRP A 573 38.86 7.51 2.19
C TRP A 573 38.21 7.95 3.51
N CYS A 574 38.37 7.18 4.59
CA CYS A 574 37.74 7.41 5.89
C CYS A 574 36.21 7.46 5.84
N LEU A 575 35.60 6.81 4.86
CA LEU A 575 34.15 6.65 4.77
C LEU A 575 33.70 5.49 5.69
N PRO A 576 32.52 5.59 6.31
CA PRO A 576 32.03 4.54 7.20
C PRO A 576 31.75 3.25 6.42
N THR A 577 32.30 2.12 6.86
CA THR A 577 31.98 0.80 6.32
C THR A 577 30.61 0.31 6.79
N PRO A 578 30.02 -0.75 6.20
CA PRO A 578 28.79 -1.34 6.71
C PRO A 578 28.93 -1.77 8.18
N GLU A 579 30.09 -2.29 8.56
CA GLU A 579 30.40 -2.69 9.93
C GLU A 579 30.41 -1.49 10.90
N ASP A 580 31.04 -0.37 10.50
CA ASP A 580 31.01 0.88 11.30
C ASP A 580 29.58 1.39 11.54
N ILE A 581 28.67 1.20 10.58
CA ILE A 581 27.27 1.61 10.70
C ILE A 581 26.55 0.73 11.73
N VAL A 582 26.73 -0.60 11.65
CA VAL A 582 26.17 -1.57 12.59
C VAL A 582 26.67 -1.31 14.01
N GLU A 583 27.97 -1.04 14.18
CA GLU A 583 28.56 -0.76 15.50
C GLU A 583 28.03 0.55 16.11
N ARG A 584 27.83 1.60 15.31
CA ARG A 584 27.15 2.82 15.79
C ARG A 584 25.70 2.59 16.18
N GLN A 585 24.98 1.73 15.46
CA GLN A 585 23.62 1.34 15.81
C GLN A 585 23.60 0.53 17.11
N ARG A 586 24.51 -0.42 17.29
CA ARG A 586 24.69 -1.22 18.51
C ARG A 586 24.99 -0.34 19.72
N LEU A 587 25.93 0.60 19.59
CA LEU A 587 26.24 1.60 20.61
C LEU A 587 25.00 2.38 21.03
N HIS A 588 24.26 2.93 20.06
CA HIS A 588 23.08 3.75 20.35
C HIS A 588 21.97 2.92 21.04
N TYR A 589 21.87 1.63 20.72
CA TYR A 589 20.90 0.70 21.32
C TYR A 589 21.21 0.51 22.81
N HIS A 590 22.45 0.17 23.13
CA HIS A 590 22.88 0.00 24.53
C HIS A 590 22.81 1.31 25.30
N ARG A 591 23.23 2.43 24.70
CA ARG A 591 23.15 3.73 25.36
C ARG A 591 21.73 4.11 25.72
N LEU A 592 20.77 3.92 24.80
CA LEU A 592 19.38 4.30 25.04
C LEU A 592 18.72 3.45 26.14
N ILE A 593 19.00 2.15 26.16
CA ILE A 593 18.55 1.26 27.23
C ILE A 593 19.16 1.69 28.56
N LYS A 594 20.50 1.85 28.62
CA LYS A 594 21.20 2.24 29.85
C LYS A 594 20.81 3.66 30.33
N SER A 595 20.37 4.57 29.45
CA SER A 595 19.97 5.94 29.84
C SER A 595 18.58 6.07 30.46
N ALA A 596 17.77 5.00 30.45
CA ALA A 596 16.44 5.01 31.05
C ALA A 596 16.52 5.02 32.59
N LYS A 597 15.75 5.89 33.25
CA LYS A 597 15.92 6.11 34.69
C LYS A 597 15.27 5.05 35.59
N LYS A 598 14.19 4.41 35.13
CA LYS A 598 13.39 3.49 35.95
C LYS A 598 13.21 2.11 35.29
N ARG A 599 12.49 2.06 34.16
CA ARG A 599 12.11 0.80 33.50
C ARG A 599 12.23 0.90 32.00
N VAL A 600 12.56 -0.23 31.38
CA VAL A 600 12.64 -0.42 29.93
C VAL A 600 11.71 -1.58 29.55
N PHE A 601 10.89 -1.37 28.54
CA PHE A 601 10.02 -2.36 27.94
C PHE A 601 10.49 -2.57 26.50
N LEU A 602 11.00 -3.77 26.20
CA LEU A 602 11.44 -4.17 24.88
C LEU A 602 10.32 -4.94 24.18
N SER A 603 10.07 -4.66 22.91
CA SER A 603 9.11 -5.46 22.14
C SER A 603 9.49 -5.64 20.69
N TYR A 604 8.93 -6.68 20.09
CA TYR A 604 9.02 -6.96 18.66
C TYR A 604 7.83 -7.79 18.17
N PRO A 605 7.47 -7.67 16.88
CA PRO A 605 6.53 -8.56 16.22
C PRO A 605 7.19 -9.89 15.85
N LEU A 606 6.43 -10.98 15.85
CA LEU A 606 6.84 -12.30 15.38
C LEU A 606 6.62 -12.45 13.87
N THR A 607 5.70 -11.67 13.30
CA THR A 607 5.43 -11.64 11.86
C THR A 607 5.34 -10.22 11.31
N VAL A 608 5.90 -10.03 10.11
CA VAL A 608 5.78 -8.84 9.27
C VAL A 608 5.30 -9.30 7.89
N ASP A 609 4.21 -8.73 7.38
CA ASP A 609 3.61 -9.13 6.10
C ASP A 609 3.40 -10.65 5.98
N ASP A 610 2.90 -11.27 7.07
CA ASP A 610 2.71 -12.71 7.25
C ASP A 610 3.98 -13.59 7.22
N ALA A 611 5.17 -12.99 7.05
CA ALA A 611 6.45 -13.67 7.16
C ALA A 611 6.98 -13.65 8.60
N LEU A 612 7.62 -14.74 9.04
CA LEU A 612 8.28 -14.80 10.35
C LEU A 612 9.52 -13.93 10.38
N VAL A 613 9.69 -13.16 11.45
CA VAL A 613 10.85 -12.29 11.64
C VAL A 613 11.54 -12.58 12.97
N ALA A 614 12.88 -12.61 12.94
CA ALA A 614 13.69 -12.81 14.14
C ALA A 614 13.84 -11.50 14.94
N PRO A 615 13.98 -11.57 16.28
CA PRO A 615 14.34 -10.40 17.08
C PRO A 615 15.75 -9.92 16.74
N THR A 616 16.02 -8.64 17.00
CA THR A 616 17.31 -8.01 16.74
C THR A 616 18.48 -8.79 17.37
N PRO A 617 19.61 -8.95 16.67
CA PRO A 617 20.80 -9.59 17.21
C PRO A 617 21.46 -8.79 18.34
N PHE A 618 21.08 -7.52 18.54
CA PHE A 618 21.57 -6.70 19.65
C PHE A 618 20.91 -7.03 21.00
N MET A 619 19.79 -7.76 20.97
CA MET A 619 19.05 -8.16 22.15
C MET A 619 19.69 -9.38 22.80
N ASP A 620 19.94 -9.31 24.11
CA ASP A 620 20.38 -10.45 24.93
C ASP A 620 19.34 -11.57 24.87
N GLU A 621 19.80 -12.82 24.73
CA GLU A 621 18.98 -14.04 24.64
C GLU A 621 17.97 -14.14 25.79
N ARG A 622 18.32 -13.68 27.01
CA ARG A 622 17.41 -13.73 28.17
C ARG A 622 16.14 -12.90 28.01
N PHE A 623 16.15 -11.93 27.10
CA PHE A 623 15.00 -11.08 26.81
C PHE A 623 14.25 -11.50 25.55
N LYS A 624 14.69 -12.54 24.82
CA LYS A 624 13.99 -13.03 23.62
C LYS A 624 12.82 -13.94 23.99
N VAL A 625 11.61 -13.43 23.84
CA VAL A 625 10.35 -14.13 24.06
C VAL A 625 9.92 -14.91 22.81
N LYS A 626 9.74 -16.23 22.91
CA LYS A 626 9.38 -17.08 21.77
C LYS A 626 7.88 -17.17 21.49
N LYS A 627 7.02 -16.89 22.49
CA LYS A 627 5.57 -16.99 22.37
C LYS A 627 4.94 -15.59 22.35
N PRO A 628 3.92 -15.35 21.52
CA PRO A 628 3.23 -14.07 21.53
C PRO A 628 2.56 -13.85 22.89
N THR A 629 2.64 -12.61 23.36
CA THR A 629 2.00 -12.16 24.59
C THR A 629 0.50 -12.12 24.35
N VAL A 630 -0.25 -12.92 25.10
CA VAL A 630 -1.72 -12.96 24.98
C VAL A 630 -2.33 -11.91 25.90
N PHE A 631 -3.05 -10.96 25.32
CA PHE A 631 -3.81 -10.00 26.12
C PHE A 631 -5.12 -10.60 26.61
N ARG A 632 -5.58 -10.15 27.78
CA ARG A 632 -7.00 -10.23 28.12
C ARG A 632 -7.76 -9.33 27.14
N ARG A 633 -8.52 -9.93 26.22
CA ARG A 633 -9.52 -9.21 25.45
C ARG A 633 -10.52 -8.63 26.47
N ASN A 634 -10.85 -7.33 26.36
CA ASN A 634 -11.83 -6.61 27.20
C ASN A 634 -11.32 -5.94 28.50
N VAL A 635 -10.04 -5.55 28.60
CA VAL A 635 -9.62 -4.65 29.70
C VAL A 635 -10.18 -3.25 29.43
N ILE A 636 -10.99 -2.74 30.37
CA ILE A 636 -11.60 -1.41 30.30
C ILE A 636 -10.64 -0.42 30.95
N TYR A 637 -10.07 0.51 30.16
CA TYR A 637 -9.16 1.54 30.66
C TYR A 637 -9.85 2.89 30.91
N GLY A 638 -11.16 3.00 30.61
CA GLY A 638 -11.98 4.20 30.87
C GLY A 638 -13.45 4.04 30.46
N GLU A 639 -14.29 5.03 30.79
CA GLU A 639 -15.72 5.04 30.46
C GLU A 639 -16.00 4.99 28.95
N GLN A 640 -15.18 5.67 28.15
CA GLN A 640 -15.28 5.62 26.68
C GLN A 640 -15.01 4.23 26.11
N ASP A 641 -14.01 3.50 26.66
CA ASP A 641 -13.75 2.11 26.26
C ASP A 641 -14.92 1.20 26.65
N ARG A 642 -15.52 1.45 27.82
CA ARG A 642 -16.73 0.74 28.28
C ARG A 642 -17.92 0.98 27.36
N GLU A 643 -18.18 2.20 26.94
CA GLU A 643 -19.24 2.52 25.99
C GLU A 643 -18.99 1.94 24.60
N ARG A 644 -17.74 2.00 24.13
CA ARG A 644 -17.33 1.41 22.85
C ARG A 644 -17.52 -0.10 22.84
N LEU A 645 -17.13 -0.80 23.92
CA LEU A 645 -17.35 -2.24 24.05
C LEU A 645 -18.85 -2.59 24.11
N LYS A 646 -19.69 -1.77 24.77
CA LYS A 646 -21.15 -1.92 24.73
C LYS A 646 -21.70 -1.79 23.30
N LYS A 647 -21.18 -0.85 22.50
CA LYS A 647 -21.59 -0.62 21.09
C LYS A 647 -21.07 -1.67 20.11
N LEU A 648 -19.95 -2.33 20.40
CA LEU A 648 -19.31 -3.33 19.54
C LEU A 648 -19.91 -4.73 19.62
N THR A 649 -20.81 -4.99 20.56
CA THR A 649 -21.71 -6.15 20.50
C THR A 649 -22.90 -5.77 19.62
N PRO A 650 -22.88 -6.06 18.30
CA PRO A 650 -24.13 -5.99 17.56
C PRO A 650 -25.11 -6.95 18.25
N PRO A 651 -26.38 -6.57 18.44
CA PRO A 651 -27.37 -7.57 18.77
C PRO A 651 -27.29 -8.61 17.66
N LEU A 652 -27.06 -9.88 18.02
CA LEU A 652 -27.32 -10.98 17.11
C LEU A 652 -28.75 -10.77 16.63
N ARG A 653 -28.92 -10.27 15.39
CA ARG A 653 -30.24 -10.30 14.75
C ARG A 653 -30.62 -11.77 14.76
N GLY A 654 -31.71 -12.08 15.46
CA GLY A 654 -32.11 -13.45 15.77
C GLY A 654 -32.01 -14.34 14.53
N SER A 655 -31.72 -15.63 14.78
CA SER A 655 -31.66 -16.67 13.77
C SER A 655 -32.73 -16.44 12.71
N ILE A 656 -32.32 -16.16 11.46
CA ILE A 656 -33.24 -16.11 10.34
C ILE A 656 -33.78 -17.53 10.21
N SER A 657 -35.01 -17.76 10.66
CA SER A 657 -35.72 -19.00 10.41
C SER A 657 -36.05 -19.04 8.92
N PHE A 658 -35.49 -20.02 8.22
CA PHE A 658 -35.68 -20.24 6.79
C PHE A 658 -37.10 -20.72 6.43
N ALA A 659 -38.04 -20.70 7.37
CA ALA A 659 -39.33 -21.37 7.27
C ALA A 659 -40.43 -20.62 6.49
N HIS A 660 -40.14 -19.51 5.80
CA HIS A 660 -41.16 -18.80 5.03
C HIS A 660 -40.74 -18.56 3.58
N PHE A 661 -40.54 -19.64 2.82
CA PHE A 661 -41.04 -19.60 1.44
C PHE A 661 -42.55 -19.37 1.52
N PRO A 662 -43.13 -18.35 0.86
CA PRO A 662 -44.56 -18.12 0.88
C PRO A 662 -45.28 -19.42 0.49
N SER A 663 -46.03 -19.99 1.44
CA SER A 663 -46.77 -21.25 1.35
C SER A 663 -47.92 -21.24 0.33
N TYR A 664 -47.94 -20.29 -0.60
CA TYR A 664 -49.05 -20.05 -1.51
C TYR A 664 -48.96 -20.82 -2.83
N GLU A 665 -47.80 -21.36 -3.22
CA GLU A 665 -47.72 -22.23 -4.41
C GLU A 665 -47.52 -23.70 -4.01
N LYS A 666 -48.58 -24.52 -4.18
CA LYS A 666 -48.54 -25.99 -4.07
C LYS A 666 -47.57 -26.68 -5.07
N THR A 667 -46.77 -25.93 -5.83
CA THR A 667 -45.88 -26.45 -6.87
C THR A 667 -44.65 -25.55 -6.99
N ILE A 668 -43.47 -26.04 -6.58
CA ILE A 668 -42.21 -25.32 -6.71
C ILE A 668 -41.67 -25.52 -8.15
N PRO A 669 -41.47 -24.45 -8.96
CA PRO A 669 -40.81 -24.56 -10.25
C PRO A 669 -39.29 -24.67 -10.07
N ILE A 670 -38.70 -25.78 -10.52
CA ILE A 670 -37.25 -26.02 -10.47
C ILE A 670 -36.71 -26.08 -11.90
N TYR A 671 -35.67 -25.31 -12.21
CA TYR A 671 -34.96 -25.45 -13.48
C TYR A 671 -33.96 -26.60 -13.40
N VAL A 672 -33.82 -27.39 -14.47
CA VAL A 672 -32.87 -28.53 -14.49
C VAL A 672 -31.43 -28.05 -14.27
N THR A 673 -31.06 -26.89 -14.82
CA THR A 673 -29.75 -26.26 -14.64
C THR A 673 -29.46 -25.86 -13.18
N ASP A 674 -30.51 -25.48 -12.45
CA ASP A 674 -30.42 -25.08 -11.04
C ASP A 674 -30.12 -26.27 -10.12
N LEU A 675 -30.53 -27.50 -10.50
CA LEU A 675 -30.19 -28.71 -9.75
C LEU A 675 -28.69 -29.00 -9.72
N GLU A 676 -27.99 -28.74 -10.83
CA GLU A 676 -26.54 -28.90 -10.88
C GLU A 676 -25.83 -27.81 -10.08
N LYS A 677 -26.34 -26.57 -10.09
CA LYS A 677 -25.85 -25.49 -9.22
C LYS A 677 -25.98 -25.89 -7.75
N PHE A 678 -27.15 -26.38 -7.36
CA PHE A 678 -27.41 -26.89 -6.01
C PHE A 678 -26.49 -28.07 -5.66
N ALA A 679 -26.33 -29.03 -6.56
CA ALA A 679 -25.45 -30.18 -6.36
C ALA A 679 -23.98 -29.77 -6.15
N ARG A 680 -23.52 -28.71 -6.83
CA ARG A 680 -22.16 -28.18 -6.67
C ARG A 680 -21.96 -27.54 -5.30
N CYS A 681 -22.88 -26.68 -4.87
CA CYS A 681 -22.88 -26.07 -3.54
C CYS A 681 -24.29 -25.54 -3.18
N PRO A 682 -25.01 -26.18 -2.23
CA PRO A 682 -26.32 -25.72 -1.78
C PRO A 682 -26.31 -24.30 -1.20
N PHE A 683 -25.27 -23.95 -0.42
CA PHE A 683 -25.13 -22.60 0.12
C PHE A 683 -24.95 -21.53 -0.96
N GLN A 684 -24.16 -21.81 -2.00
CA GLN A 684 -24.01 -20.89 -3.13
C GLN A 684 -25.35 -20.70 -3.86
N TYR A 685 -26.09 -21.79 -4.07
CA TYR A 685 -27.43 -21.74 -4.64
C TYR A 685 -28.37 -20.86 -3.81
N TYR A 686 -28.33 -20.97 -2.48
CA TYR A 686 -29.11 -20.12 -1.59
C TYR A 686 -28.79 -18.63 -1.80
N VAL A 687 -27.52 -18.25 -1.81
CA VAL A 687 -27.11 -16.85 -1.99
C VAL A 687 -27.52 -16.33 -3.38
N GLU A 688 -27.29 -17.10 -4.44
CA GLU A 688 -27.63 -16.72 -5.82
C GLU A 688 -29.13 -16.66 -6.08
N ARG A 689 -29.84 -17.76 -5.81
CA ARG A 689 -31.21 -17.99 -6.31
C ARG A 689 -32.29 -17.68 -5.31
N VAL A 690 -32.00 -17.79 -4.01
CA VAL A 690 -32.98 -17.54 -2.95
C VAL A 690 -32.86 -16.11 -2.44
N LEU A 691 -31.64 -15.64 -2.16
CA LEU A 691 -31.41 -14.25 -1.74
C LEU A 691 -31.31 -13.25 -2.90
N GLY A 692 -31.08 -13.74 -4.14
CA GLY A 692 -30.91 -12.88 -5.30
C GLY A 692 -29.61 -12.06 -5.27
N ILE A 693 -28.60 -12.53 -4.53
CA ILE A 693 -27.31 -11.84 -4.40
C ILE A 693 -26.37 -12.40 -5.47
N GLU A 694 -26.14 -11.60 -6.51
CA GLU A 694 -25.20 -11.90 -7.58
C GLU A 694 -24.02 -10.92 -7.55
N PRO A 695 -22.78 -11.37 -7.75
CA PRO A 695 -21.66 -10.46 -7.92
C PRO A 695 -21.88 -9.65 -9.20
N ALA A 696 -21.72 -8.33 -9.11
CA ALA A 696 -21.72 -7.49 -10.30
C ALA A 696 -20.58 -7.94 -11.23
N GLY A 697 -20.91 -8.34 -12.46
CA GLY A 697 -19.92 -8.65 -13.47
C GLY A 697 -19.16 -7.37 -13.86
N GLU A 698 -17.87 -7.32 -13.59
CA GLU A 698 -17.03 -6.21 -14.04
C GLU A 698 -16.75 -6.36 -15.55
N PRO A 699 -16.94 -5.31 -16.36
CA PRO A 699 -16.60 -5.32 -17.77
C PRO A 699 -15.12 -5.68 -17.99
N THR A 700 -14.85 -6.59 -18.91
CA THR A 700 -13.50 -7.03 -19.27
C THR A 700 -13.15 -6.66 -20.70
N GLU A 701 -11.86 -6.46 -20.99
CA GLU A 701 -11.38 -6.24 -22.38
C GLU A 701 -11.42 -7.52 -23.24
N TYR A 702 -11.68 -8.66 -22.61
CA TYR A 702 -11.75 -9.98 -23.23
C TYR A 702 -13.14 -10.57 -23.09
N VAL A 703 -13.50 -11.45 -24.03
CA VAL A 703 -14.74 -12.22 -23.96
C VAL A 703 -14.60 -13.26 -22.87
N SER A 704 -15.47 -13.21 -21.86
CA SER A 704 -15.45 -14.20 -20.78
C SER A 704 -15.86 -15.59 -21.30
N GLY A 705 -15.47 -16.65 -20.60
CA GLY A 705 -15.90 -18.01 -20.97
C GLY A 705 -17.43 -18.19 -20.95
N VAL A 706 -18.14 -17.42 -20.11
CA VAL A 706 -19.61 -17.42 -20.05
C VAL A 706 -20.18 -16.74 -21.29
N ASP A 707 -19.62 -15.60 -21.70
CA ASP A 707 -20.05 -14.89 -22.91
C ASP A 707 -19.78 -15.75 -24.15
N TYR A 708 -18.58 -16.32 -24.27
CA TYR A 708 -18.26 -17.24 -25.37
C TYR A 708 -19.24 -18.42 -25.43
N GLY A 709 -19.60 -19.01 -24.28
CA GLY A 709 -20.65 -20.02 -24.21
C GLY A 709 -21.96 -19.56 -24.83
N ARG A 710 -22.50 -18.41 -24.38
CA ARG A 710 -23.75 -17.85 -24.90
C ARG A 710 -23.71 -17.62 -26.42
N ILE A 711 -22.60 -17.06 -26.91
CA ILE A 711 -22.37 -16.81 -28.34
C ILE A 711 -22.44 -18.12 -29.13
N VAL A 712 -21.78 -19.17 -28.64
CA VAL A 712 -21.79 -20.49 -29.29
C VAL A 712 -23.20 -21.10 -29.31
N HIS A 713 -23.96 -21.03 -28.22
CA HIS A 713 -25.34 -21.51 -28.19
C HIS A 713 -26.23 -20.75 -29.20
N ASP A 714 -26.10 -19.42 -29.29
CA ASP A 714 -26.85 -18.62 -30.26
C ASP A 714 -26.50 -18.97 -31.71
N ILE A 715 -25.22 -19.21 -32.00
CA ILE A 715 -24.76 -19.65 -33.34
C ILE A 715 -25.33 -21.03 -33.67
N MET A 716 -25.23 -21.99 -32.75
CA MET A 716 -25.74 -23.36 -32.97
C MET A 716 -27.26 -23.36 -33.15
N ARG A 717 -28.00 -22.53 -32.40
CA ARG A 717 -29.44 -22.33 -32.57
C ARG A 717 -29.77 -21.88 -33.98
N LEU A 718 -29.19 -20.76 -34.44
CA LEU A 718 -29.47 -20.21 -35.77
C LEU A 718 -29.06 -21.16 -36.90
N LEU A 719 -27.93 -21.85 -36.73
CA LEU A 719 -27.45 -22.87 -37.67
C LEU A 719 -28.49 -23.97 -37.86
N TYR A 720 -28.91 -24.64 -36.78
CA TYR A 720 -29.79 -25.81 -36.89
C TYR A 720 -31.26 -25.44 -37.13
N GLU A 721 -31.70 -24.23 -36.78
CA GLU A 721 -32.98 -23.68 -37.24
C GLU A 721 -33.01 -23.58 -38.77
N ARG A 722 -31.92 -23.09 -39.39
CA ARG A 722 -31.82 -22.96 -40.86
C ARG A 722 -31.64 -24.29 -41.56
N VAL A 723 -30.76 -25.17 -41.06
CA VAL A 723 -30.56 -26.54 -41.59
C VAL A 723 -31.88 -27.31 -41.61
N LYS A 724 -32.71 -27.18 -40.56
CA LYS A 724 -34.04 -27.82 -40.50
C LYS A 724 -35.03 -27.22 -41.49
N THR A 725 -35.15 -25.89 -41.53
CA THR A 725 -36.25 -25.21 -42.24
C THR A 725 -36.04 -25.14 -43.75
N SER A 726 -34.80 -25.01 -44.20
CA SER A 726 -34.48 -24.73 -45.61
C SER A 726 -33.78 -25.88 -46.33
N HIS A 727 -33.46 -26.99 -45.64
CA HIS A 727 -32.62 -28.08 -46.17
C HIS A 727 -31.33 -27.56 -46.83
N ALA A 728 -30.88 -26.38 -46.41
CA ALA A 728 -29.76 -25.67 -46.98
C ALA A 728 -28.44 -26.36 -46.64
N ASP A 729 -27.43 -26.09 -47.46
CA ASP A 729 -26.08 -26.56 -47.22
C ASP A 729 -25.58 -26.14 -45.81
N PHE A 730 -24.93 -27.07 -45.12
CA PHE A 730 -24.47 -26.85 -43.74
C PHE A 730 -23.44 -25.73 -43.68
N HIS A 731 -22.53 -25.66 -44.66
CA HIS A 731 -21.47 -24.69 -44.71
C HIS A 731 -22.04 -23.27 -44.86
N GLU A 732 -22.97 -23.07 -45.79
CA GLU A 732 -23.63 -21.77 -45.98
C GLU A 732 -24.41 -21.35 -44.72
N SER A 733 -25.11 -22.30 -44.10
CA SER A 733 -25.87 -22.06 -42.87
C SER A 733 -24.97 -21.71 -41.68
N PHE A 734 -23.77 -22.29 -41.61
CA PHE A 734 -22.77 -22.02 -40.59
C PHE A 734 -22.22 -20.60 -40.70
N GLU A 735 -21.77 -20.19 -41.89
CA GLU A 735 -21.25 -18.85 -42.13
C GLU A 735 -22.31 -17.77 -41.85
N TYR A 736 -23.57 -18.02 -42.22
CA TYR A 736 -24.68 -17.14 -41.90
C TYR A 736 -24.90 -16.98 -40.39
N ALA A 737 -24.92 -18.08 -39.64
CA ALA A 737 -25.14 -18.05 -38.20
C ALA A 737 -24.00 -17.32 -37.47
N VAL A 738 -22.74 -17.59 -37.85
CA VAL A 738 -21.57 -16.92 -37.28
C VAL A 738 -21.60 -15.42 -37.59
N ALA A 739 -21.85 -15.02 -38.84
CA ALA A 739 -21.92 -13.62 -39.23
C ALA A 739 -23.08 -12.88 -38.55
N GLY A 740 -24.26 -13.51 -38.47
CA GLY A 740 -25.45 -12.93 -37.86
C GLY A 740 -25.31 -12.70 -36.36
N VAL A 741 -24.78 -13.68 -35.62
CA VAL A 741 -24.57 -13.54 -34.17
C VAL A 741 -23.45 -12.54 -33.90
N LEU A 742 -22.27 -12.70 -34.51
CA LEU A 742 -21.13 -11.82 -34.24
C LEU A 742 -21.41 -10.36 -34.64
N GLY A 743 -22.13 -10.14 -35.75
CA GLY A 743 -22.55 -8.80 -36.17
C GLY A 743 -23.53 -8.11 -35.23
N SER A 744 -24.26 -8.87 -34.40
CA SER A 744 -25.21 -8.34 -33.41
C SER A 744 -24.59 -8.07 -32.03
N LEU A 745 -23.39 -8.60 -31.77
CA LEU A 745 -22.74 -8.53 -30.46
C LEU A 745 -21.89 -7.27 -30.31
N ARG A 746 -21.88 -6.72 -29.09
CA ARG A 746 -21.10 -5.54 -28.72
C ARG A 746 -19.69 -5.91 -28.25
N ILE A 747 -18.92 -6.60 -29.09
CA ILE A 747 -17.53 -7.01 -28.80
C ILE A 747 -16.57 -6.45 -29.84
N ASP A 748 -15.31 -6.18 -29.43
CA ASP A 748 -14.28 -5.64 -30.32
C ASP A 748 -14.05 -6.53 -31.54
N LYS A 749 -13.70 -5.92 -32.68
CA LYS A 749 -13.49 -6.62 -33.95
C LYS A 749 -12.46 -7.75 -33.82
N PHE A 750 -11.40 -7.53 -33.04
CA PHE A 750 -10.42 -8.57 -32.74
C PHE A 750 -11.07 -9.85 -32.19
N TRP A 751 -12.00 -9.71 -31.24
CA TRP A 751 -12.68 -10.87 -30.64
C TRP A 751 -13.71 -11.50 -31.57
N GLN A 752 -14.36 -10.71 -32.42
CA GLN A 752 -15.22 -11.26 -33.48
C GLN A 752 -14.40 -12.15 -34.43
N ASP A 753 -13.25 -11.67 -34.86
CA ASP A 753 -12.36 -12.40 -35.77
C ASP A 753 -11.79 -13.65 -35.07
N VAL A 754 -11.34 -13.56 -33.81
CA VAL A 754 -10.90 -14.73 -33.03
C VAL A 754 -12.01 -15.78 -32.89
N ILE A 755 -13.24 -15.39 -32.55
CA ILE A 755 -14.34 -16.34 -32.41
C ILE A 755 -14.69 -16.99 -33.75
N ARG A 756 -14.74 -16.19 -34.83
CA ARG A 756 -14.98 -16.69 -36.19
C ARG A 756 -13.93 -17.72 -36.58
N ASP A 757 -12.64 -17.36 -36.49
CA ASP A 757 -11.54 -18.23 -36.88
C ASP A 757 -11.54 -19.55 -36.09
N ARG A 758 -11.79 -19.48 -34.77
CA ARG A 758 -11.85 -20.68 -33.92
C ARG A 758 -13.05 -21.57 -34.22
N LEU A 759 -14.22 -20.99 -34.50
CA LEU A 759 -15.39 -21.76 -34.90
C LEU A 759 -15.21 -22.40 -36.29
N SER A 760 -14.55 -21.71 -37.22
CA SER A 760 -14.24 -22.27 -38.54
C SER A 760 -13.35 -23.51 -38.46
N LEU A 761 -12.42 -23.58 -37.48
CA LEU A 761 -11.57 -24.76 -37.29
C LEU A 761 -12.34 -26.02 -36.84
N ILE A 762 -13.50 -25.87 -36.21
CA ILE A 762 -14.31 -27.01 -35.71
C ILE A 762 -15.49 -27.35 -36.65
N ARG A 763 -15.65 -26.59 -37.74
CA ARG A 763 -16.77 -26.75 -38.67
C ARG A 763 -16.80 -28.13 -39.32
N ASP A 764 -15.64 -28.61 -39.79
CA ASP A 764 -15.56 -29.88 -40.52
C ASP A 764 -15.81 -31.07 -39.57
N ASP A 765 -15.37 -30.98 -38.32
CA ASP A 765 -15.69 -31.99 -37.27
C ASP A 765 -17.19 -32.02 -36.94
N LEU A 766 -17.85 -30.85 -36.92
CA LEU A 766 -19.31 -30.75 -36.73
C LEU A 766 -20.05 -31.40 -37.91
N ILE A 767 -19.61 -31.14 -39.15
CA ILE A 767 -20.18 -31.77 -40.36
C ILE A 767 -20.03 -33.28 -40.27
N ALA A 768 -18.83 -33.79 -40.03
CA ALA A 768 -18.58 -35.22 -39.94
C ALA A 768 -19.43 -35.89 -38.85
N SER A 769 -19.60 -35.22 -37.70
CA SER A 769 -20.46 -35.74 -36.63
C SER A 769 -21.95 -35.69 -36.98
N ASP A 770 -22.41 -34.71 -37.76
CA ASP A 770 -23.79 -34.62 -38.23
C ASP A 770 -24.10 -35.68 -39.30
N GLU A 771 -23.17 -35.94 -40.21
CA GLU A 771 -23.26 -37.01 -41.20
C GLU A 771 -23.30 -38.41 -40.56
N GLU A 772 -22.55 -38.63 -39.48
CA GLU A 772 -22.63 -39.85 -38.67
C GLU A 772 -24.05 -40.07 -38.12
N LEU A 773 -24.67 -39.03 -37.56
CA LEU A 773 -26.04 -39.10 -37.02
C LEU A 773 -27.07 -39.35 -38.13
N LYS A 774 -26.93 -38.68 -39.28
CA LYS A 774 -27.76 -38.86 -40.47
C LYS A 774 -27.68 -40.29 -41.01
N ARG A 775 -26.48 -40.89 -41.08
CA ARG A 775 -26.31 -42.31 -41.44
C ARG A 775 -27.01 -43.25 -40.46
N GLY A 776 -27.08 -42.87 -39.19
CA GLY A 776 -27.88 -43.54 -38.16
C GLY A 776 -29.40 -43.30 -38.27
N GLY A 777 -29.85 -42.47 -39.21
CA GLY A 777 -31.25 -42.09 -39.42
C GLY A 777 -31.76 -40.99 -38.50
N PHE A 778 -30.90 -40.34 -37.72
CA PHE A 778 -31.24 -39.25 -36.81
C PHE A 778 -31.12 -37.90 -37.53
N HIS A 779 -32.16 -37.07 -37.41
CA HIS A 779 -32.19 -35.74 -38.02
C HIS A 779 -32.56 -34.69 -36.96
N PRO A 780 -31.97 -33.47 -37.01
CA PRO A 780 -32.33 -32.39 -36.10
C PRO A 780 -33.81 -32.04 -36.21
N ALA A 781 -34.53 -32.22 -35.10
CA ALA A 781 -35.98 -32.01 -35.03
C ALA A 781 -36.35 -30.76 -34.21
N TYR A 782 -35.63 -30.50 -33.12
CA TYR A 782 -35.86 -29.34 -32.26
C TYR A 782 -34.56 -28.69 -31.82
N THR A 783 -34.56 -27.35 -31.77
CA THR A 783 -33.51 -26.53 -31.19
C THR A 783 -34.12 -25.69 -30.06
N GLU A 784 -33.36 -25.49 -28.98
CA GLU A 784 -33.76 -24.68 -27.82
C GLU A 784 -35.17 -25.02 -27.26
N LEU A 785 -35.51 -26.32 -27.27
CA LEU A 785 -36.83 -26.82 -26.93
C LEU A 785 -37.13 -26.63 -25.44
N SER A 786 -38.08 -25.74 -25.13
CA SER A 786 -38.55 -25.53 -23.76
C SER A 786 -39.53 -26.63 -23.36
N GLN A 787 -39.21 -27.37 -22.30
CA GLN A 787 -40.06 -28.43 -21.76
C GLN A 787 -40.38 -28.21 -20.28
N ARG A 788 -41.55 -28.68 -19.88
CA ARG A 788 -41.98 -28.72 -18.49
C ARG A 788 -42.66 -30.05 -18.17
N ILE A 789 -42.38 -30.59 -16.99
CA ILE A 789 -43.04 -31.79 -16.51
C ILE A 789 -43.39 -31.66 -15.03
N SER A 790 -44.56 -32.18 -14.66
CA SER A 790 -44.90 -32.36 -13.25
C SER A 790 -44.67 -33.80 -12.82
N PHE A 791 -44.09 -33.99 -11.64
CA PHE A 791 -43.94 -35.32 -11.05
C PHE A 791 -44.19 -35.26 -9.54
N LYS A 792 -44.54 -36.41 -8.96
CA LYS A 792 -44.74 -36.53 -7.52
C LYS A 792 -43.48 -37.09 -6.84
N THR A 793 -43.10 -36.47 -5.73
CA THR A 793 -42.17 -37.04 -4.73
C THR A 793 -42.80 -36.88 -3.36
N ASP A 794 -42.87 -37.98 -2.60
CA ASP A 794 -43.33 -38.00 -1.20
C ASP A 794 -44.68 -37.29 -0.97
N GLY A 795 -45.66 -37.55 -1.85
CA GLY A 795 -47.02 -37.00 -1.76
C GLY A 795 -47.25 -35.66 -2.47
N GLU A 796 -46.19 -34.95 -2.88
CA GLU A 796 -46.28 -33.57 -3.37
C GLU A 796 -45.85 -33.40 -4.83
N ARG A 797 -46.39 -32.37 -5.51
CA ARG A 797 -46.19 -32.11 -6.95
C ARG A 797 -45.08 -31.08 -7.18
N ILE A 798 -44.03 -31.48 -7.91
CA ILE A 798 -42.93 -30.60 -8.34
C ILE A 798 -43.08 -30.30 -9.82
N MET A 799 -42.80 -29.05 -10.24
CA MET A 799 -42.73 -28.67 -11.64
C MET A 799 -41.28 -28.49 -12.06
N LEU A 800 -40.81 -29.37 -12.93
CA LEU A 800 -39.48 -29.27 -13.50
C LEU A 800 -39.55 -28.53 -14.85
N LYS A 801 -38.68 -27.53 -15.05
CA LYS A 801 -38.56 -26.76 -16.29
C LYS A 801 -37.15 -26.90 -16.87
N GLY A 802 -37.04 -27.00 -18.17
CA GLY A 802 -35.76 -27.14 -18.85
C GLY A 802 -35.81 -26.62 -20.28
N ARG A 803 -34.65 -26.26 -20.82
CA ARG A 803 -34.46 -25.91 -22.22
C ARG A 803 -33.38 -26.80 -22.78
N LEU A 804 -33.71 -27.55 -23.83
CA LEU A 804 -32.83 -28.52 -24.46
C LEU A 804 -32.22 -27.88 -25.71
N ASP A 805 -30.89 -27.86 -25.83
CA ASP A 805 -30.22 -27.16 -26.93
C ASP A 805 -30.57 -27.77 -28.29
N ARG A 806 -30.44 -29.09 -28.45
CA ARG A 806 -30.78 -29.82 -29.69
C ARG A 806 -31.34 -31.21 -29.41
N VAL A 807 -32.37 -31.58 -30.17
CA VAL A 807 -33.00 -32.92 -30.14
C VAL A 807 -33.11 -33.46 -31.56
N ASP A 808 -32.54 -34.64 -31.76
CA ASP A 808 -32.57 -35.34 -33.03
C ASP A 808 -33.48 -36.57 -32.94
N ILE A 809 -34.28 -36.82 -33.97
CA ILE A 809 -35.28 -37.89 -33.98
C ILE A 809 -35.04 -38.84 -35.14
N SER A 810 -35.24 -40.14 -34.90
CA SER A 810 -35.30 -41.20 -35.91
C SER A 810 -36.50 -42.11 -35.65
N LYS A 811 -36.71 -43.11 -36.51
CA LYS A 811 -37.71 -44.17 -36.28
C LYS A 811 -37.40 -45.06 -35.06
N ARG A 812 -36.14 -45.06 -34.59
CA ARG A 812 -35.66 -45.92 -33.49
C ARG A 812 -35.73 -45.23 -32.12
N GLY A 813 -35.72 -43.91 -32.08
CA GLY A 813 -35.72 -43.14 -30.83
C GLY A 813 -35.27 -41.70 -31.03
N PHE A 814 -34.79 -41.05 -29.96
CA PHE A 814 -34.28 -39.68 -30.02
C PHE A 814 -32.92 -39.52 -29.33
N ILE A 815 -32.16 -38.51 -29.75
CA ILE A 815 -30.87 -38.14 -29.17
C ILE A 815 -30.98 -36.72 -28.62
N VAL A 816 -30.46 -36.51 -27.41
CA VAL A 816 -30.33 -35.17 -26.81
C VAL A 816 -28.89 -34.72 -26.95
N ILE A 817 -28.68 -33.54 -27.52
CA ILE A 817 -27.36 -32.93 -27.72
C ILE A 817 -27.35 -31.60 -26.96
N ASP A 818 -26.31 -31.42 -26.15
CA ASP A 818 -26.07 -30.20 -25.36
C ASP A 818 -24.67 -29.66 -25.69
N TYR A 819 -24.60 -28.36 -25.93
CA TYR A 819 -23.38 -27.68 -26.32
C TYR A 819 -22.66 -27.19 -25.06
N LYS A 820 -21.34 -27.40 -24.99
CA LYS A 820 -20.49 -26.86 -23.92
C LYS A 820 -19.27 -26.23 -24.52
N THR A 821 -18.78 -25.16 -23.91
CA THR A 821 -17.52 -24.49 -24.31
C THR A 821 -16.40 -24.68 -23.29
N GLY A 822 -16.67 -25.43 -22.21
CA GLY A 822 -15.75 -25.62 -21.08
C GLY A 822 -15.33 -27.07 -20.89
N LYS A 823 -15.08 -27.48 -19.65
CA LYS A 823 -14.74 -28.88 -19.36
C LYS A 823 -15.99 -29.76 -19.47
N ALA A 824 -15.95 -30.74 -20.39
CA ALA A 824 -16.99 -31.77 -20.48
C ALA A 824 -17.06 -32.60 -19.18
N PRO A 825 -18.27 -32.96 -18.72
CA PRO A 825 -18.47 -33.81 -17.54
C PRO A 825 -17.96 -35.23 -17.78
N THR A 826 -17.56 -35.89 -16.70
CA THR A 826 -17.09 -37.28 -16.69
C THR A 826 -18.19 -38.23 -16.26
N LYS A 827 -18.07 -39.53 -16.55
CA LYS A 827 -19.00 -40.56 -16.01
C LYS A 827 -19.09 -40.51 -14.48
N GLY A 828 -18.00 -40.19 -13.79
CA GLY A 828 -17.99 -39.99 -12.34
C GLY A 828 -18.77 -38.75 -11.85
N ASP A 829 -19.02 -37.76 -12.70
CA ASP A 829 -19.87 -36.60 -12.37
C ASP A 829 -21.35 -36.98 -12.40
N LEU A 830 -21.77 -37.87 -13.31
CA LEU A 830 -23.12 -38.41 -13.33
C LEU A 830 -23.39 -39.29 -12.11
N GLN A 831 -22.47 -40.19 -11.77
CA GLN A 831 -22.60 -41.07 -10.60
C GLN A 831 -22.70 -40.29 -9.28
N ARG A 832 -22.02 -39.15 -9.17
CA ARG A 832 -22.06 -38.26 -7.99
C ARG A 832 -23.20 -37.24 -8.03
N GLY A 833 -24.06 -37.27 -9.04
CA GLY A 833 -25.18 -36.35 -9.19
C GLY A 833 -24.76 -34.89 -9.41
N LEU A 834 -23.58 -34.65 -9.99
CA LEU A 834 -23.04 -33.32 -10.31
C LEU A 834 -23.40 -32.85 -11.72
N HIS A 835 -23.77 -33.79 -12.61
CA HIS A 835 -24.27 -33.52 -13.95
C HIS A 835 -25.58 -34.31 -14.17
N LEU A 836 -26.68 -33.59 -14.30
CA LEU A 836 -28.04 -34.13 -14.35
C LEU A 836 -28.84 -33.65 -15.57
N GLN A 837 -28.37 -32.62 -16.29
CA GLN A 837 -29.09 -31.99 -17.39
C GLN A 837 -29.58 -32.98 -18.45
N ILE A 838 -28.66 -33.63 -19.17
CA ILE A 838 -29.02 -34.51 -20.30
C ILE A 838 -29.87 -35.72 -19.88
N PRO A 839 -29.53 -36.49 -18.82
CA PRO A 839 -30.38 -37.61 -18.39
C PRO A 839 -31.80 -37.18 -17.99
N ILE A 840 -31.93 -36.04 -17.30
CA ILE A 840 -33.24 -35.50 -16.92
C ILE A 840 -34.00 -35.01 -18.15
N TYR A 841 -33.35 -34.34 -19.09
CA TYR A 841 -33.94 -33.94 -20.37
C TYR A 841 -34.43 -35.14 -21.18
N ALA A 842 -33.64 -36.21 -21.27
CA ALA A 842 -34.04 -37.45 -21.92
C ALA A 842 -35.24 -38.09 -21.21
N TRP A 843 -35.30 -38.07 -19.89
CA TRP A 843 -36.48 -38.53 -19.14
C TRP A 843 -37.73 -37.68 -19.41
N MET A 844 -37.59 -36.35 -19.43
CA MET A 844 -38.68 -35.42 -19.74
C MET A 844 -39.23 -35.68 -21.15
N LEU A 845 -38.36 -35.84 -22.13
CA LEU A 845 -38.74 -36.12 -23.51
C LEU A 845 -39.34 -37.51 -23.68
N LYS A 846 -38.78 -38.56 -23.07
CA LYS A 846 -39.33 -39.92 -23.12
C LYS A 846 -40.80 -39.93 -22.67
N LYS A 847 -41.13 -39.18 -21.61
CA LYS A 847 -42.52 -39.05 -21.14
C LYS A 847 -43.42 -38.25 -22.08
N HIS A 848 -42.87 -37.26 -22.78
CA HIS A 848 -43.64 -36.39 -23.66
C HIS A 848 -43.87 -37.01 -25.05
N LEU A 849 -42.79 -37.48 -25.69
CA LEU A 849 -42.80 -38.02 -27.05
C LEU A 849 -43.16 -39.51 -27.12
N LYS A 850 -43.17 -40.22 -25.98
CA LYS A 850 -43.45 -41.67 -25.87
C LYS A 850 -42.56 -42.57 -26.73
N ILE A 851 -41.38 -42.09 -27.12
CA ILE A 851 -40.31 -42.84 -27.82
C ILE A 851 -39.10 -43.00 -26.90
N PRO A 852 -38.25 -44.05 -27.07
CA PRO A 852 -37.10 -44.27 -26.21
C PRO A 852 -35.92 -43.33 -26.54
N PRO A 853 -35.10 -42.95 -25.53
CA PRO A 853 -33.85 -42.23 -25.76
C PRO A 853 -32.76 -43.18 -26.30
N SER A 854 -32.15 -42.82 -27.42
CA SER A 854 -31.08 -43.60 -28.07
C SER A 854 -29.68 -43.16 -27.64
N ALA A 855 -29.47 -41.87 -27.33
CA ALA A 855 -28.20 -41.39 -26.78
C ALA A 855 -28.33 -40.01 -26.11
N GLY A 856 -27.38 -39.70 -25.23
CA GLY A 856 -27.16 -38.35 -24.69
C GLY A 856 -25.75 -37.90 -25.02
N LEU A 857 -25.61 -36.83 -25.80
CA LEU A 857 -24.33 -36.35 -26.31
C LEU A 857 -24.01 -34.94 -25.80
N ILE A 858 -22.74 -34.70 -25.52
CA ILE A 858 -22.18 -33.36 -25.31
C ILE A 858 -21.27 -33.05 -26.47
N TYR A 859 -21.51 -31.93 -27.13
CA TYR A 859 -20.60 -31.37 -28.12
C TYR A 859 -19.79 -30.29 -27.40
N ASN A 860 -18.53 -30.63 -27.10
CA ASN A 860 -17.63 -29.68 -26.47
C ASN A 860 -16.92 -28.86 -27.56
N LEU A 861 -17.19 -27.56 -27.56
CA LEU A 861 -16.76 -26.54 -28.52
C LEU A 861 -15.81 -25.58 -27.80
N ASP A 862 -14.62 -26.08 -27.46
CA ASP A 862 -13.64 -25.34 -26.66
C ASP A 862 -12.82 -24.41 -27.57
N ILE A 863 -12.68 -23.14 -27.17
CA ILE A 863 -12.00 -22.12 -27.98
C ILE A 863 -10.51 -22.41 -28.21
N GLU A 864 -9.87 -23.16 -27.31
CA GLU A 864 -8.45 -23.54 -27.41
C GLU A 864 -8.28 -24.99 -27.89
N LYS A 865 -9.11 -25.91 -27.41
CA LYS A 865 -8.96 -27.36 -27.64
C LYS A 865 -9.77 -27.92 -28.80
N GLY A 866 -10.63 -27.10 -29.42
CA GLY A 866 -11.44 -27.50 -30.57
C GLY A 866 -12.64 -28.38 -30.21
N PHE A 867 -13.08 -29.19 -31.18
CA PHE A 867 -14.26 -30.04 -31.04
C PHE A 867 -13.97 -31.35 -30.33
N LYS A 868 -14.85 -31.74 -29.40
CA LYS A 868 -14.87 -33.08 -28.83
C LYS A 868 -16.30 -33.55 -28.58
N LYS A 869 -16.67 -34.65 -29.25
CA LYS A 869 -17.91 -35.40 -28.97
C LYS A 869 -17.74 -36.27 -27.72
N VAL A 870 -18.64 -36.13 -26.76
CA VAL A 870 -18.68 -36.94 -25.53
C VAL A 870 -20.05 -37.61 -25.40
N THR A 871 -20.05 -38.94 -25.38
CA THR A 871 -21.26 -39.73 -25.16
C THR A 871 -21.46 -39.98 -23.66
N LEU A 872 -22.55 -39.44 -23.08
CA LEU A 872 -22.88 -39.66 -21.66
C LEU A 872 -23.57 -41.00 -21.42
N PHE A 873 -24.49 -41.35 -22.30
CA PHE A 873 -25.15 -42.65 -22.31
C PHE A 873 -25.53 -43.03 -23.74
N THR A 874 -25.61 -44.34 -23.95
CA THR A 874 -26.10 -45.02 -25.16
C THR A 874 -27.48 -45.61 -24.88
N GLU A 875 -28.12 -46.18 -25.89
CA GLU A 875 -29.43 -46.83 -25.77
C GLU A 875 -29.44 -47.90 -24.65
N GLU A 876 -28.39 -48.72 -24.58
CA GLU A 876 -28.23 -49.78 -23.58
C GLU A 876 -28.09 -49.23 -22.15
N SER A 877 -27.38 -48.11 -21.98
CA SER A 877 -27.09 -47.52 -20.65
C SER A 877 -28.08 -46.43 -20.23
N ALA A 878 -28.99 -46.02 -21.12
CA ALA A 878 -29.92 -44.92 -20.88
C ALA A 878 -30.81 -45.16 -19.65
N GLY A 879 -31.32 -46.39 -19.48
CA GLY A 879 -32.20 -46.72 -18.35
C GLY A 879 -31.53 -46.52 -16.99
N GLU A 880 -30.31 -47.04 -16.83
CA GLU A 880 -29.53 -46.94 -15.59
C GLU A 880 -29.18 -45.48 -15.28
N VAL A 881 -28.65 -44.75 -16.26
CA VAL A 881 -28.22 -43.35 -16.09
C VAL A 881 -29.41 -42.45 -15.76
N ILE A 882 -30.53 -42.60 -16.45
CA ILE A 882 -31.75 -41.84 -16.18
C ILE A 882 -32.29 -42.14 -14.78
N SER A 883 -32.35 -43.42 -14.38
CA SER A 883 -32.85 -43.80 -13.04
C SER A 883 -31.99 -43.22 -11.91
N THR A 884 -30.66 -43.22 -12.09
CA THR A 884 -29.70 -42.63 -11.16
C THR A 884 -29.91 -41.12 -11.03
N SER A 885 -30.09 -40.40 -12.15
CA SER A 885 -30.35 -38.96 -12.13
C SER A 885 -31.70 -38.60 -11.51
N ILE A 886 -32.74 -39.42 -11.67
CA ILE A 886 -34.05 -39.22 -11.03
C ILE A 886 -33.94 -39.34 -9.51
N ARG A 887 -33.10 -40.24 -8.99
CA ARG A 887 -32.86 -40.37 -7.54
C ARG A 887 -32.25 -39.08 -6.97
N PHE A 888 -31.22 -38.52 -7.62
CA PHE A 888 -30.63 -37.24 -7.21
C PHE A 888 -31.60 -36.07 -7.35
N LEU A 889 -32.41 -36.04 -8.42
CA LEU A 889 -33.48 -35.05 -8.60
C LEU A 889 -34.43 -35.04 -7.39
N LYS A 890 -34.93 -36.21 -6.96
CA LYS A 890 -35.79 -36.32 -5.78
C LYS A 890 -35.11 -35.84 -4.50
N GLN A 891 -33.86 -36.28 -4.28
CA GLN A 891 -33.06 -35.88 -3.11
C GLN A 891 -32.89 -34.35 -3.04
N TYR A 892 -32.40 -33.72 -4.11
CA TYR A 892 -32.15 -32.29 -4.14
C TYR A 892 -33.45 -31.47 -4.03
N SER A 893 -34.52 -31.94 -4.66
CA SER A 893 -35.84 -31.32 -4.51
C SER A 893 -36.38 -31.36 -3.08
N SER A 894 -36.15 -32.44 -2.32
CA SER A 894 -36.53 -32.49 -0.89
C SER A 894 -35.76 -31.46 -0.07
N MET A 895 -34.44 -31.40 -0.25
CA MET A 895 -33.59 -30.45 0.47
C MET A 895 -33.94 -28.99 0.17
N LEU A 896 -34.24 -28.66 -1.09
CA LEU A 896 -34.68 -27.33 -1.50
C LEU A 896 -35.96 -26.91 -0.79
N ARG A 897 -36.93 -27.81 -0.63
CA ARG A 897 -38.19 -27.54 0.09
C ARG A 897 -37.97 -27.38 1.59
N GLU A 898 -37.15 -28.25 2.18
CA GLU A 898 -36.81 -28.21 3.61
C GLU A 898 -35.98 -26.98 4.00
N GLY A 899 -35.58 -26.15 3.02
CA GLY A 899 -34.72 -24.99 3.25
C GLY A 899 -33.30 -25.39 3.66
N ARG A 900 -32.86 -26.60 3.32
CA ARG A 900 -31.55 -27.15 3.70
C ARG A 900 -30.49 -26.80 2.66
N PHE A 901 -29.64 -25.84 3.01
CA PHE A 901 -28.56 -25.34 2.15
C PHE A 901 -27.18 -25.53 2.81
N PRO A 902 -26.75 -26.78 3.08
CA PRO A 902 -25.51 -27.03 3.80
C PRO A 902 -24.30 -26.46 3.06
N LYS A 903 -23.33 -25.94 3.84
CA LYS A 903 -22.03 -25.53 3.32
C LYS A 903 -21.26 -26.77 2.85
N LYS A 904 -20.70 -26.72 1.65
CA LYS A 904 -19.93 -27.84 1.09
C LYS A 904 -18.44 -27.54 1.20
N GLU A 905 -17.73 -28.27 2.03
CA GLU A 905 -16.27 -28.13 2.20
C GLU A 905 -15.54 -28.86 1.06
N LYS A 906 -15.47 -28.26 -0.13
CA LYS A 906 -14.61 -28.77 -1.22
C LYS A 906 -13.60 -27.71 -1.67
N PRO A 907 -12.28 -27.93 -1.46
CA PRO A 907 -11.25 -26.94 -1.77
C PRO A 907 -11.26 -26.43 -3.21
N GLN A 908 -11.61 -27.31 -4.17
CA GLN A 908 -11.61 -26.97 -5.59
C GLN A 908 -12.75 -26.00 -5.97
N ASN A 909 -13.93 -26.12 -5.37
CA ASN A 909 -15.08 -25.25 -5.66
C ASN A 909 -14.98 -23.91 -4.92
N CYS A 910 -14.30 -23.88 -3.77
CA CYS A 910 -14.21 -22.71 -2.91
C CYS A 910 -13.08 -21.73 -3.32
N ARG A 911 -12.04 -22.20 -4.04
CA ARG A 911 -10.83 -21.40 -4.34
C ARG A 911 -11.13 -20.08 -5.05
N ASN A 912 -12.08 -20.09 -5.99
CA ASN A 912 -12.50 -18.92 -6.77
C ASN A 912 -13.99 -18.61 -6.58
N CYS A 913 -14.58 -19.00 -5.45
CA CYS A 913 -16.00 -18.75 -5.19
C CYS A 913 -16.22 -17.26 -4.85
N PRO A 914 -17.06 -16.53 -5.62
CA PRO A 914 -17.33 -15.11 -5.33
C PRO A 914 -18.08 -14.91 -4.01
N TYR A 915 -18.68 -15.97 -3.46
CA TYR A 915 -19.43 -15.94 -2.20
C TYR A 915 -18.64 -16.42 -0.98
N LYS A 916 -17.32 -16.63 -1.11
CA LYS A 916 -16.48 -17.15 -0.04
C LYS A 916 -16.60 -16.31 1.25
N PHE A 917 -16.53 -14.99 1.13
CA PHE A 917 -16.67 -14.07 2.26
C PHE A 917 -18.01 -14.22 2.97
N VAL A 918 -19.12 -14.33 2.22
CA VAL A 918 -20.46 -14.53 2.79
C VAL A 918 -20.54 -15.90 3.47
N CYS A 919 -19.98 -16.95 2.84
CA CYS A 919 -19.97 -18.31 3.38
C CYS A 919 -19.21 -18.43 4.70
N GLU A 920 -18.02 -17.82 4.80
CA GLU A 920 -17.17 -17.85 6.01
C GLU A 920 -17.78 -17.08 7.18
N ASN A 921 -18.53 -16.02 6.90
CA ASN A 921 -19.14 -15.17 7.93
C ASN A 921 -20.64 -15.47 8.18
N PHE A 922 -21.18 -16.54 7.58
CA PHE A 922 -22.58 -16.93 7.78
C PHE A 922 -22.72 -17.85 9.01
N GLU A 923 -23.32 -17.35 10.08
CA GLU A 923 -23.61 -18.09 11.32
C GLU A 923 -25.06 -18.61 11.39
N GLY A 924 -25.61 -19.10 10.28
CA GLY A 924 -26.91 -19.80 10.30
C GLY A 924 -26.76 -21.25 10.80
N GLN A 925 -27.80 -21.78 11.45
CA GLN A 925 -27.82 -23.17 11.94
C GLN A 925 -27.61 -24.17 10.80
N GLU A 926 -26.73 -25.16 11.03
CA GLU A 926 -26.40 -26.26 10.12
C GLU A 926 -27.57 -27.22 9.85
#